data_AF-A0A9Q9UMG3-F1
#
_entry.id   AF-A0A9Q9UMG3-F1
#
_cell.length_a   1.000
_cell.length_b   1.000
_cell.length_c   1.000
_cell.angle_alpha   90.00
_cell.angle_beta   90.00
_cell.angle_gamma   90.00
#
_symmetry.space_group_name_H-M   'P 1'
#
loop_
_entity.id
_entity.type
_entity.pdbx_description
1 polymer ?
#
loop_
_entity_poly.entity_id
_entity_poly.type
_entity_poly.pdbx_seq_one_letter_code
_entity_poly.pdbx_strand_id
1 'polypeptide(L)'
;MEHHSGDFQVVVRDIRQWSQQENDALTLIWLLEGSVELRDGETGRYLQADELAIVNRHRRWSLNSKTANVVMTLSLNAGWLTRLDGDFFSSAYQSSSETRDAEDTLRYLMRQLLVLGLVNPQAHYRLEANRWLSEIALLLASRFSRPLTAQAPRGSERWSQRINRVVARIDANYQRRLSLQEIAAAEFVSEAWLSRLFRKEVGVSFMQYITGLRLRKAAEQLTATRRSVQQIAQQHGFASSRVMSDLFKREHGLTPRQFRQQHPQTAIESPRPRPQQAELWQPVSIDRLYSRLNAPQTNGLDSPPLRLNPQQTRHLDVRELPTRAAPLRHTRMVVTVRELDDLLREDVRRELEQLHGALPIFAIDIHDPFLSSRLFSAGWDDPQMAGYACWYNLQRIFSWLATMGWAVILHTGLTTRGDLLQRFLRLSANHFPPTTLASWRFVWHWSPQASDEARQHAWRQQKAILQRLSPQSALGIWHRFPQQVEDDPLLRSPLLAEADFLACQADANELLDLAQIDSQKLAASENYPVHKLRKLHSALRQRHHLLPLWLLSWNTLTGDTRDTNGRFFRGALLMDNLLGLADQVWLAGFWLNSGLQGEARANGKLDTSSLALHYLHGLPRPVYWVLWLWRRLRGEVLINDKNLLLLRHHGHYQLLLRNTVVFNPWLSSEEAFTQRFSQPWSVRLLGLEGRWRIKHHLFDQHHGALFPLFEAFRSQSGPDDEDYRWLMHRARPALRVSEETPDSDRWQLVETLESNALALYEFTPLAD
;
A
#
# COMPACT_ATOMS: atom_id res chain seq x y z
N MET A 1 0.86 7.51 15.76
CA MET A 1 2.15 7.63 15.05
C MET A 1 2.93 8.75 15.71
N GLU A 2 4.17 8.50 16.16
CA GLU A 2 5.04 9.52 16.76
C GLU A 2 6.42 9.39 16.10
N HIS A 3 6.77 10.36 15.25
CA HIS A 3 8.11 10.46 14.69
C HIS A 3 8.85 11.61 15.34
N HIS A 4 9.93 11.28 16.05
CA HIS A 4 10.82 12.24 16.69
C HIS A 4 12.13 12.30 15.93
N SER A 5 12.35 13.38 15.19
CA SER A 5 13.70 13.82 14.87
C SER A 5 14.03 15.01 15.77
N GLY A 6 15.29 15.28 16.09
CA GLY A 6 15.64 16.46 16.88
C GLY A 6 15.17 17.79 16.26
N ASP A 7 14.84 17.79 14.96
CA ASP A 7 14.47 18.95 14.18
C ASP A 7 12.94 19.14 14.03
N PHE A 8 12.15 18.06 14.08
CA PHE A 8 10.69 18.12 13.97
C PHE A 8 10.00 16.92 14.61
N GLN A 9 8.72 17.09 14.95
CA GLN A 9 7.87 16.05 15.50
C GLN A 9 6.52 16.00 14.78
N VAL A 10 6.11 14.81 14.31
CA VAL A 10 4.76 14.56 13.77
C VAL A 10 4.01 13.62 14.70
N VAL A 11 2.82 14.05 15.14
CA VAL A 11 1.96 13.27 16.04
C VAL A 11 0.53 13.26 15.51
N VAL A 12 -0.15 12.11 15.64
CA VAL A 12 -1.60 12.02 15.36
C VAL A 12 -2.31 11.31 16.52
N ARG A 13 -3.33 11.95 17.09
CA ARG A 13 -4.03 11.52 18.33
C ARG A 13 -5.55 11.80 18.28
N ASP A 14 -6.33 11.00 19.00
CA ASP A 14 -7.71 11.32 19.42
C ASP A 14 -7.63 12.00 20.78
N ILE A 15 -7.94 13.30 20.85
CA ILE A 15 -7.68 14.14 22.01
C ILE A 15 -8.97 14.40 22.78
N ARG A 16 -9.00 14.05 24.07
CA ARG A 16 -10.02 14.57 25.00
C ARG A 16 -9.49 15.78 25.74
N GLN A 17 -8.25 15.69 26.17
CA GLN A 17 -7.56 16.76 26.88
C GLN A 17 -6.05 16.66 26.68
N TRP A 18 -5.45 17.72 26.15
CA TRP A 18 -4.01 17.80 25.97
C TRP A 18 -3.54 19.24 26.18
N SER A 19 -2.48 19.45 26.97
CA SER A 19 -1.89 20.76 27.20
C SER A 19 -0.40 20.72 26.95
N GLN A 20 0.08 21.64 26.13
CA GLN A 20 1.48 21.82 25.84
C GLN A 20 1.99 23.07 26.58
N GLN A 21 3.05 22.89 27.38
CA GLN A 21 3.77 24.01 28.00
C GLN A 21 4.57 24.79 26.95
N GLU A 22 5.04 25.99 27.32
CA GLU A 22 5.90 26.80 26.44
C GLU A 22 7.09 25.97 25.95
N ASN A 23 7.23 25.92 24.62
CA ASN A 23 8.34 25.27 23.96
C ASN A 23 8.95 26.22 22.90
N ASP A 24 10.16 25.89 22.48
CA ASP A 24 10.87 26.62 21.43
C ASP A 24 10.63 25.96 20.06
N ALA A 25 9.35 25.80 19.71
CA ALA A 25 8.91 25.20 18.46
C ALA A 25 7.74 25.96 17.85
N LEU A 26 7.68 26.02 16.53
CA LEU A 26 6.49 26.44 15.79
C LEU A 26 5.60 25.21 15.58
N THR A 27 4.34 25.27 16.00
CA THR A 27 3.44 24.11 15.94
C THR A 27 2.30 24.36 14.95
N LEU A 28 2.15 23.48 13.98
CA LEU A 28 0.99 23.41 13.09
C LEU A 28 0.03 22.35 13.63
N ILE A 29 -1.26 22.68 13.70
CA ILE A 29 -2.32 21.79 14.17
C ILE A 29 -3.35 21.67 13.04
N TRP A 30 -3.63 20.45 12.62
CA TRP A 30 -4.64 20.15 11.62
C TRP A 30 -5.68 19.19 12.20
N LEU A 31 -6.95 19.59 12.20
CA LEU A 31 -8.05 18.77 12.67
C LEU A 31 -8.61 17.95 11.50
N LEU A 32 -8.30 16.66 11.46
CA LEU A 32 -8.72 15.74 10.39
C LEU A 32 -10.18 15.28 10.55
N GLU A 33 -10.69 15.23 11.78
CA GLU A 33 -12.07 14.81 12.06
C GLU A 33 -12.55 15.33 13.41
N GLY A 34 -13.83 15.67 13.48
CA GLY A 34 -14.52 16.06 14.70
C GLY A 34 -14.43 17.56 14.96
N SER A 35 -14.51 17.94 16.23
CA SER A 35 -14.33 19.33 16.67
C SER A 35 -13.50 19.37 17.94
N VAL A 36 -12.61 20.36 18.04
CA VAL A 36 -11.70 20.53 19.19
C VAL A 36 -11.60 22.00 19.54
N GLU A 37 -11.69 22.34 20.83
CA GLU A 37 -11.41 23.67 21.34
C GLU A 37 -9.90 23.85 21.50
N LEU A 38 -9.30 24.74 20.70
CA LEU A 38 -7.92 25.19 20.87
C LEU A 38 -7.89 26.44 21.73
N ARG A 39 -7.13 26.40 22.82
CA ARG A 39 -6.80 27.59 23.63
C ARG A 39 -5.33 27.92 23.45
N ASP A 40 -5.02 29.12 22.99
CA ASP A 40 -3.67 29.70 22.96
C ASP A 40 -3.67 30.92 23.88
N GLY A 41 -3.03 30.80 25.05
CA GLY A 41 -3.10 31.79 26.13
C GLY A 41 -4.54 32.05 26.61
N GLU A 42 -5.01 33.29 26.48
CA GLU A 42 -6.37 33.72 26.88
C GLU A 42 -7.39 33.58 25.74
N THR A 43 -6.95 33.30 24.52
CA THR A 43 -7.83 33.18 23.35
C THR A 43 -8.22 31.73 23.13
N GLY A 44 -9.53 31.46 23.09
CA GLY A 44 -10.10 30.15 22.76
C GLY A 44 -10.84 30.19 21.43
N ARG A 45 -10.62 29.19 20.58
CA ARG A 45 -11.37 29.00 19.32
C ARG A 45 -11.71 27.54 19.10
N TYR A 46 -12.87 27.27 18.53
CA TYR A 46 -13.25 25.93 18.10
C TYR A 46 -12.73 25.69 16.69
N LEU A 47 -11.99 24.60 16.53
CA LEU A 47 -11.62 24.06 15.24
C LEU A 47 -12.68 23.05 14.79
N GLN A 48 -13.05 23.13 13.52
CA GLN A 48 -13.86 22.13 12.81
C GLN A 48 -12.98 21.24 11.93
N ALA A 49 -13.54 20.12 11.47
CA ALA A 49 -12.86 19.24 10.53
C ALA A 49 -12.32 20.01 9.32
N ASP A 50 -11.10 19.65 8.92
CA ASP A 50 -10.24 20.27 7.90
C ASP A 50 -9.68 21.67 8.23
N GLU A 51 -9.94 22.26 9.39
CA GLU A 51 -9.35 23.54 9.79
C GLU A 51 -7.90 23.42 10.32
N LEU A 52 -7.11 24.47 10.08
CA LEU A 52 -5.71 24.59 10.48
C LEU A 52 -5.50 25.65 11.58
N ALA A 53 -4.53 25.40 12.45
CA ALA A 53 -4.01 26.35 13.40
C ALA A 53 -2.48 26.43 13.37
N ILE A 54 -1.97 27.64 13.57
CA ILE A 54 -0.54 27.89 13.73
C ILE A 54 -0.34 28.47 15.13
N VAL A 55 0.45 27.78 15.95
CA VAL A 55 0.85 28.24 17.28
C VAL A 55 2.34 28.60 17.25
N ASN A 56 2.62 29.88 17.46
CA ASN A 56 3.98 30.41 17.44
C ASN A 56 4.79 29.96 18.68
N ARG A 57 6.12 30.02 18.60
CA ARG A 57 7.01 29.64 19.71
C ARG A 57 6.74 30.41 21.00
N HIS A 58 7.12 29.83 22.14
CA HIS A 58 6.95 30.40 23.49
C HIS A 58 5.49 30.73 23.85
N ARG A 59 4.53 30.02 23.23
CA ARG A 59 3.11 30.08 23.57
C ARG A 59 2.70 28.83 24.33
N ARG A 60 1.78 28.99 25.29
CA ARG A 60 1.09 27.86 25.94
C ARG A 60 -0.20 27.62 25.21
N TRP A 61 -0.47 26.35 24.90
CA TRP A 61 -1.72 26.00 24.27
C TRP A 61 -2.29 24.69 24.81
N SER A 62 -3.60 24.52 24.68
CA SER A 62 -4.29 23.28 25.01
C SER A 62 -5.40 22.97 24.01
N LEU A 63 -5.66 21.67 23.85
CA LEU A 63 -6.72 21.12 23.03
C LEU A 63 -7.67 20.34 23.94
N ASN A 64 -8.95 20.68 23.88
CA ASN A 64 -10.00 20.00 24.63
C ASN A 64 -11.13 19.58 23.69
N SER A 65 -11.63 18.36 23.83
CA SER A 65 -12.81 17.91 23.12
C SER A 65 -13.64 16.93 23.93
N LYS A 66 -14.95 17.00 23.71
CA LYS A 66 -15.93 16.08 24.30
C LYS A 66 -16.19 14.88 23.38
N THR A 67 -15.95 15.01 22.09
CA THR A 67 -16.27 14.00 21.07
C THR A 67 -14.99 13.37 20.51
N ALA A 68 -15.13 12.21 19.86
CA ALA A 68 -13.99 11.56 19.22
C ALA A 68 -13.49 12.42 18.07
N ASN A 69 -12.18 12.61 17.99
CA ASN A 69 -11.55 13.43 16.97
C ASN A 69 -10.27 12.79 16.45
N VAL A 70 -9.68 13.42 15.45
CA VAL A 70 -8.37 13.06 14.90
C VAL A 70 -7.61 14.35 14.66
N VAL A 71 -6.55 14.58 15.44
CA VAL A 71 -5.71 15.78 15.31
C VAL A 71 -4.31 15.37 14.91
N MET A 72 -3.81 15.97 13.84
CA MET A 72 -2.41 15.91 13.43
C MET A 72 -1.70 17.17 13.92
N THR A 73 -0.57 17.00 14.62
CA THR A 73 0.33 18.10 14.97
C THR A 73 1.70 17.90 14.36
N LEU A 74 2.23 18.99 13.80
CA LEU A 74 3.60 19.09 13.28
C LEU A 74 4.32 20.20 14.05
N SER A 75 5.28 19.81 14.87
CA SER A 75 6.12 20.74 15.63
C SER A 75 7.48 20.88 14.95
N LEU A 76 7.86 22.11 14.60
CA LEU A 76 9.13 22.45 13.95
C LEU A 76 10.06 23.11 14.99
N ASN A 77 11.24 22.52 15.21
CA ASN A 77 12.21 23.05 16.16
C ASN A 77 12.76 24.41 15.68
N ALA A 78 12.81 25.40 16.56
CA ALA A 78 13.30 26.74 16.20
C ALA A 78 14.76 26.72 15.74
N GLY A 79 15.61 25.87 16.33
CA GLY A 79 17.01 25.72 15.95
C GLY A 79 17.19 25.18 14.53
N TRP A 80 16.27 24.37 14.02
CA TRP A 80 16.30 23.90 12.63
C TRP A 80 15.90 25.02 11.66
N LEU A 81 14.78 25.71 11.93
CA LEU A 81 14.30 26.83 11.11
C LEU A 81 15.30 27.98 11.04
N THR A 82 15.91 28.34 12.17
CA THR A 82 16.90 29.44 12.23
C THR A 82 18.19 29.12 11.48
N ARG A 83 18.53 27.83 11.32
CA ARG A 83 19.68 27.41 10.47
C ARG A 83 19.38 27.58 8.97
N LEU A 84 18.11 27.46 8.57
CA LEU A 84 17.68 27.62 7.18
C LEU A 84 17.50 29.11 6.84
N ASP A 85 16.86 29.86 7.72
CA ASP A 85 16.64 31.30 7.61
C ASP A 85 16.76 31.96 8.99
N GLY A 86 17.81 32.76 9.17
CA GLY A 86 18.11 33.43 10.42
C GLY A 86 17.04 34.46 10.84
N ASP A 87 16.28 34.97 9.88
CA ASP A 87 15.23 35.96 10.10
C ASP A 87 13.82 35.33 10.15
N PHE A 88 13.70 34.00 10.08
CA PHE A 88 12.40 33.31 10.06
C PHE A 88 11.48 33.77 11.20
N PHE A 89 11.99 33.77 12.44
CA PHE A 89 11.22 34.19 13.62
C PHE A 89 11.20 35.71 13.86
N SER A 90 11.58 36.53 12.87
CA SER A 90 11.34 37.98 12.90
C SER A 90 9.85 38.32 12.67
N SER A 91 9.10 37.37 12.15
CA SER A 91 7.66 37.44 11.90
C SER A 91 6.89 36.47 12.81
N ALA A 92 5.62 36.79 13.06
CA ALA A 92 4.67 35.83 13.58
C ALA A 92 3.92 35.18 12.43
N TYR A 93 3.55 33.92 12.58
CA TYR A 93 2.81 33.19 11.56
C TYR A 93 1.36 33.04 11.95
N GLN A 94 0.44 33.36 11.04
CA GLN A 94 -0.99 33.24 11.30
C GLN A 94 -1.79 32.96 10.03
N SER A 95 -2.87 32.20 10.20
CA SER A 95 -3.91 32.02 9.18
C SER A 95 -4.80 33.26 9.13
N SER A 96 -5.22 33.65 7.93
CA SER A 96 -6.14 34.76 7.68
C SER A 96 -6.97 34.49 6.42
N SER A 97 -7.93 35.36 6.11
CA SER A 97 -8.73 35.24 4.87
C SER A 97 -7.86 35.27 3.61
N GLU A 98 -6.69 35.91 3.65
CA GLU A 98 -5.74 36.04 2.53
C GLU A 98 -4.89 34.78 2.33
N THR A 99 -4.88 33.86 3.29
CA THR A 99 -4.06 32.63 3.24
C THR A 99 -4.87 31.40 2.83
N ARG A 100 -6.15 31.54 2.50
CA ARG A 100 -7.05 30.40 2.22
C ARG A 100 -6.55 29.49 1.10
N ASP A 101 -6.00 30.06 0.03
CA ASP A 101 -5.40 29.30 -1.08
C ASP A 101 -4.12 28.55 -0.64
N ALA A 102 -3.30 29.20 0.20
CA ALA A 102 -2.09 28.62 0.74
C ALA A 102 -2.36 27.54 1.81
N GLU A 103 -3.50 27.59 2.49
CA GLU A 103 -3.92 26.57 3.48
C GLU A 103 -4.18 25.22 2.85
N ASP A 104 -4.75 25.17 1.64
CA ASP A 104 -4.90 23.93 0.88
C ASP A 104 -3.53 23.29 0.58
N THR A 105 -2.59 24.11 0.12
CA THR A 105 -1.20 23.70 -0.14
C THR A 105 -0.55 23.18 1.15
N LEU A 106 -0.74 23.87 2.28
CA LEU A 106 -0.19 23.46 3.57
C LEU A 106 -0.77 22.11 4.05
N ARG A 107 -2.09 21.91 3.91
CA ARG A 107 -2.75 20.62 4.20
C ARG A 107 -2.16 19.50 3.35
N TYR A 108 -1.98 19.73 2.05
CA TYR A 108 -1.35 18.75 1.15
C TYR A 108 0.05 18.37 1.65
N LEU A 109 0.92 19.34 1.96
CA LEU A 109 2.28 19.06 2.43
C LEU A 109 2.30 18.29 3.77
N MET A 110 1.42 18.66 4.71
CA MET A 110 1.25 17.93 5.98
C MET A 110 0.75 16.49 5.73
N ARG A 111 -0.18 16.30 4.80
CA ARG A 111 -0.66 14.97 4.38
C ARG A 111 0.48 14.11 3.83
N GLN A 112 1.38 14.67 3.02
CA GLN A 112 2.53 13.92 2.49
C GLN A 112 3.50 13.47 3.59
N LEU A 113 3.69 14.28 4.63
CA LEU A 113 4.45 13.87 5.82
C LEU A 113 3.75 12.76 6.62
N LEU A 114 2.42 12.79 6.69
CA LEU A 114 1.63 11.73 7.31
C LEU A 114 1.79 10.41 6.55
N VAL A 115 1.61 10.43 5.22
CA VAL A 115 1.82 9.26 4.34
C VAL A 115 3.23 8.72 4.51
N LEU A 116 4.24 9.58 4.46
CA LEU A 116 5.64 9.18 4.64
C LEU A 116 5.88 8.52 6.00
N GLY A 117 5.28 9.06 7.07
CA GLY A 117 5.36 8.50 8.42
C GLY A 117 4.70 7.13 8.56
N LEU A 118 3.59 6.90 7.85
CA LEU A 118 2.86 5.63 7.84
C LEU A 118 3.56 4.55 7.02
N VAL A 119 4.16 4.93 5.89
CA VAL A 119 4.90 4.02 5.01
C VAL A 119 6.25 3.63 5.63
N ASN A 120 6.87 4.56 6.37
CA ASN A 120 8.14 4.41 7.08
C ASN A 120 9.24 3.68 6.27
N PRO A 121 9.59 4.17 5.06
CA PRO A 121 10.70 3.57 4.31
C PRO A 121 12.00 3.78 5.10
N GLN A 122 12.64 2.70 5.57
CA GLN A 122 13.88 2.82 6.36
C GLN A 122 15.00 3.55 5.60
N ALA A 123 14.98 3.47 4.26
CA ALA A 123 15.88 4.22 3.39
C ALA A 123 15.30 5.62 3.09
N HIS A 124 16.13 6.65 3.29
CA HIS A 124 15.87 8.04 2.87
C HIS A 124 14.70 8.79 3.53
N TYR A 125 13.95 8.22 4.48
CA TYR A 125 12.87 8.90 5.21
C TYR A 125 13.22 10.34 5.64
N ARG A 126 14.40 10.53 6.25
CA ARG A 126 14.84 11.85 6.73
C ARG A 126 15.01 12.88 5.61
N LEU A 127 15.50 12.47 4.44
CA LEU A 127 15.71 13.37 3.31
C LEU A 127 14.38 13.83 2.73
N GLU A 128 13.46 12.88 2.56
CA GLU A 128 12.14 13.17 2.02
C GLU A 128 11.29 13.98 3.00
N ALA A 129 11.36 13.68 4.30
CA ALA A 129 10.72 14.48 5.33
C ALA A 129 11.27 15.91 5.29
N ASN A 130 12.60 16.08 5.24
CA ASN A 130 13.21 17.41 5.14
C ASN A 130 12.81 18.17 3.88
N ARG A 131 12.59 17.49 2.74
CA ARG A 131 12.06 18.12 1.53
C ARG A 131 10.70 18.75 1.80
N TRP A 132 9.74 17.96 2.30
CA TRP A 132 8.40 18.44 2.61
C TRP A 132 8.40 19.53 3.69
N LEU A 133 9.24 19.38 4.72
CA LEU A 133 9.37 20.38 5.78
C LEU A 133 9.94 21.70 5.28
N SER A 134 10.87 21.65 4.32
CA SER A 134 11.44 22.86 3.71
C SER A 134 10.39 23.58 2.86
N GLU A 135 9.55 22.84 2.12
CA GLU A 135 8.41 23.41 1.38
C GLU A 135 7.39 24.04 2.33
N ILE A 136 7.08 23.39 3.47
CA ILE A 136 6.22 23.96 4.53
C ILE A 136 6.83 25.25 5.08
N ALA A 137 8.11 25.25 5.42
CA ALA A 137 8.79 26.44 5.97
C ALA A 137 8.77 27.60 4.97
N LEU A 138 9.04 27.34 3.69
CA LEU A 138 8.98 28.35 2.64
C LEU A 138 7.57 28.92 2.47
N LEU A 139 6.56 28.06 2.47
CA LEU A 139 5.16 28.49 2.37
C LEU A 139 4.75 29.36 3.56
N LEU A 140 5.16 28.99 4.78
CA LEU A 140 4.95 29.78 5.99
C LEU A 140 5.61 31.16 5.88
N ALA A 141 6.90 31.20 5.52
CA ALA A 141 7.68 32.43 5.36
C ALA A 141 7.13 33.37 4.28
N SER A 142 6.51 32.84 3.23
CA SER A 142 6.04 33.63 2.08
C SER A 142 4.57 34.07 2.18
N ARG A 143 3.69 33.24 2.76
CA ARG A 143 2.24 33.48 2.73
C ARG A 143 1.62 33.70 4.11
N PHE A 144 2.19 33.13 5.17
CA PHE A 144 1.62 33.19 6.52
C PHE A 144 2.33 34.18 7.45
N SER A 145 3.44 34.77 7.01
CA SER A 145 4.23 35.71 7.81
C SER A 145 3.51 37.04 7.99
N ARG A 146 3.43 37.52 9.22
CA ARG A 146 3.13 38.91 9.55
C ARG A 146 4.29 39.51 10.33
N PRO A 147 4.78 40.69 9.96
CA PRO A 147 5.79 41.36 10.75
C PRO A 147 5.23 41.57 12.16
N LEU A 148 6.03 41.26 13.18
CA LEU A 148 5.68 41.57 14.56
C LEU A 148 5.55 43.09 14.69
N THR A 149 4.33 43.62 14.58
CA THR A 149 4.05 45.05 14.79
C THR A 149 4.53 45.42 16.19
N ALA A 150 5.38 46.43 16.23
CA ALA A 150 6.05 46.91 17.43
C ALA A 150 5.06 47.41 18.48
N GLN A 151 4.56 46.51 19.32
CA GLN A 151 4.29 46.88 20.70
C GLN A 151 5.62 46.81 21.44
N ALA A 152 6.27 47.97 21.53
CA ALA A 152 7.48 48.15 22.29
C ALA A 152 7.26 47.85 23.78
N PRO A 153 8.18 47.13 24.42
CA PRO A 153 8.77 47.59 25.66
C PRO A 153 9.93 48.52 25.27
N ARG A 154 9.86 49.75 25.78
CA ARG A 154 10.94 50.73 25.72
C ARG A 154 12.23 50.12 26.26
N GLY A 155 13.34 50.29 25.52
CA GLY A 155 14.69 50.20 26.07
C GLY A 155 15.49 48.94 25.73
N SER A 156 15.83 48.72 24.46
CA SER A 156 17.17 48.23 24.10
C SER A 156 17.44 48.60 22.64
N GLU A 157 18.56 49.29 22.42
CA GLU A 157 19.03 49.66 21.09
C GLU A 157 19.16 48.39 20.24
N ARG A 158 18.45 48.32 19.12
CA ARG A 158 18.59 47.21 18.17
C ARG A 158 20.02 47.21 17.65
N TRP A 159 20.75 46.13 17.94
CA TRP A 159 22.04 45.84 17.30
C TRP A 159 21.88 45.81 15.77
N SER A 160 22.91 46.24 15.06
CA SER A 160 22.99 46.11 13.62
C SER A 160 22.87 44.64 13.20
N GLN A 161 22.33 44.38 12.00
CA GLN A 161 22.22 43.02 11.45
C GLN A 161 23.55 42.25 11.48
N ARG A 162 24.68 42.97 11.34
CA ARG A 162 26.01 42.40 11.44
C ARG A 162 26.35 41.95 12.86
N ILE A 163 26.03 42.74 13.87
CA ILE A 163 26.23 42.34 15.27
C ILE A 163 25.30 41.18 15.66
N ASN A 164 24.07 41.11 15.13
CA ASN A 164 23.20 39.94 15.33
C ASN A 164 23.81 38.65 14.78
N ARG A 165 24.40 38.67 13.57
CA ARG A 165 25.10 37.50 13.01
C ARG A 165 26.35 37.12 13.82
N VAL A 166 27.11 38.12 14.25
CA VAL A 166 28.28 37.93 15.12
C VAL A 166 27.87 37.26 16.43
N VAL A 167 26.79 37.71 17.07
CA VAL A 167 26.27 37.14 18.31
C VAL A 167 25.74 35.72 18.10
N ALA A 168 24.93 35.46 17.06
CA ALA A 168 24.46 34.11 16.74
C ALA A 168 25.61 33.12 16.52
N ARG A 169 26.70 33.59 15.89
CA ARG A 169 27.90 32.77 15.68
C ARG A 169 28.68 32.53 16.97
N ILE A 170 28.71 33.51 17.88
CA ILE A 170 29.22 33.33 19.25
C ILE A 170 28.37 32.29 19.99
N ASP A 171 27.04 32.41 19.99
CA ASP A 171 26.13 31.47 20.67
C ASP A 171 26.26 30.03 20.16
N ALA A 172 26.43 29.85 18.86
CA ALA A 172 26.63 28.52 18.28
C ALA A 172 28.01 27.89 18.62
N ASN A 173 29.00 28.70 19.02
CA ASN A 173 30.39 28.25 19.14
C ASN A 173 31.08 28.63 20.47
N TYR A 174 30.39 29.21 21.45
CA TYR A 174 31.03 29.77 22.65
C TYR A 174 31.83 28.73 23.46
N GLN A 175 31.55 27.43 23.30
CA GLN A 175 32.23 26.34 24.00
C GLN A 175 33.67 26.11 23.50
N ARG A 176 34.01 26.52 22.27
CA ARG A 176 35.40 26.46 21.76
C ARG A 176 36.12 27.78 21.98
N ARG A 177 37.45 27.79 21.85
CA ARG A 177 38.22 29.05 21.81
C ARG A 177 37.82 29.80 20.53
N LEU A 178 37.22 30.97 20.71
CA LEU A 178 36.83 31.88 19.62
C LEU A 178 37.73 33.10 19.69
N SER A 179 38.40 33.43 18.58
CA SER A 179 39.15 34.67 18.43
C SER A 179 38.32 35.73 17.71
N LEU A 180 38.58 37.01 18.01
CA LEU A 180 37.98 38.11 17.27
C LEU A 180 38.40 38.08 15.78
N GLN A 181 39.64 37.66 15.51
CA GLN A 181 40.18 37.44 14.17
C GLN A 181 39.33 36.48 13.34
N GLU A 182 38.99 35.31 13.89
CA GLU A 182 38.14 34.32 13.22
C GLU A 182 36.77 34.90 12.85
N ILE A 183 36.17 35.70 13.73
CA ILE A 183 34.84 36.28 13.50
C ILE A 183 34.91 37.47 12.54
N ALA A 184 35.95 38.30 12.63
CA ALA A 184 36.18 39.40 11.70
C ALA A 184 36.42 38.91 10.26
N ALA A 185 37.20 37.83 10.10
CA ALA A 185 37.42 37.17 8.82
C ALA A 185 36.11 36.59 8.24
N ALA A 186 35.28 35.96 9.07
CA ALA A 186 33.99 35.42 8.64
C ALA A 186 32.97 36.51 8.23
N GLU A 187 33.14 37.73 8.73
CA GLU A 187 32.29 38.89 8.40
C GLU A 187 32.93 39.80 7.33
N PHE A 188 34.09 39.44 6.78
CA PHE A 188 34.85 40.23 5.79
C PHE A 188 35.17 41.66 6.27
N VAL A 189 35.56 41.82 7.53
CA VAL A 189 35.91 43.12 8.13
C VAL A 189 37.24 43.04 8.89
N SER A 190 37.87 44.19 9.14
CA SER A 190 39.04 44.24 10.01
C SER A 190 38.67 44.02 11.48
N GLU A 191 39.55 43.36 12.23
CA GLU A 191 39.39 43.16 13.68
C GLU A 191 39.17 44.47 14.45
N ALA A 192 39.93 45.52 14.08
CA ALA A 192 39.85 46.83 14.72
C ALA A 192 38.50 47.52 14.48
N TRP A 193 37.86 47.28 13.33
CA TRP A 193 36.53 47.79 13.06
C TRP A 193 35.47 46.99 13.81
N LEU A 194 35.55 45.66 13.77
CA LEU A 194 34.59 44.80 14.47
C LEU A 194 34.65 45.00 15.99
N SER A 195 35.84 45.15 16.59
CA SER A 195 35.98 45.44 18.01
C SER A 195 35.32 46.76 18.41
N ARG A 196 35.46 47.81 17.59
CA ARG A 196 34.86 49.12 17.85
C ARG A 196 33.34 49.07 17.71
N LEU A 197 32.85 48.40 16.66
CA LEU A 197 31.42 48.23 16.43
C LEU A 197 30.77 47.41 17.55
N PHE A 198 31.37 46.26 17.89
CA PHE A 198 30.86 45.37 18.93
C PHE A 198 30.80 46.08 20.28
N ARG A 199 31.85 46.82 20.66
CA ARG A 199 31.84 47.58 21.91
C ARG A 199 30.82 48.74 21.89
N LYS A 200 30.63 49.38 20.74
CA LYS A 200 29.66 50.47 20.56
C LYS A 200 28.22 49.99 20.70
N GLU A 201 27.87 48.85 20.11
CA GLU A 201 26.48 48.36 20.07
C GLU A 201 26.13 47.37 21.19
N VAL A 202 27.08 46.53 21.61
CA VAL A 202 26.88 45.52 22.67
C VAL A 202 27.27 46.08 24.05
N GLY A 203 27.97 47.21 24.10
CA GLY A 203 28.37 47.90 25.34
C GLY A 203 29.56 47.27 26.08
N VAL A 204 29.95 46.05 25.73
CA VAL A 204 31.09 45.32 26.30
C VAL A 204 32.06 44.86 25.22
N SER A 205 33.30 44.52 25.60
CA SER A 205 34.23 43.93 24.63
C SER A 205 33.81 42.52 24.23
N PHE A 206 34.26 42.09 23.05
CA PHE A 206 34.03 40.75 22.51
C PHE A 206 34.36 39.62 23.51
N MET A 207 35.53 39.69 24.16
CA MET A 207 35.94 38.69 25.14
C MET A 207 35.13 38.74 26.43
N GLN A 208 34.71 39.93 26.87
CA GLN A 208 33.81 40.07 28.02
C GLN A 208 32.45 39.46 27.74
N TYR A 209 31.92 39.65 26.53
CA TYR A 209 30.64 39.07 26.13
C TYR A 209 30.67 37.53 26.13
N ILE A 210 31.68 36.91 25.51
CA ILE A 210 31.85 35.45 25.52
C ILE A 210 32.00 34.94 26.96
N THR A 211 32.77 35.65 27.78
CA THR A 211 32.99 35.27 29.18
C THR A 211 31.70 35.33 29.99
N GLY A 212 30.92 36.41 29.88
CA GLY A 212 29.62 36.54 30.53
C GLY A 212 28.61 35.49 30.06
N LEU A 213 28.57 35.20 28.75
CA LEU A 213 27.72 34.13 28.21
C LEU A 213 28.07 32.75 28.80
N ARG A 214 29.37 32.43 28.88
CA ARG A 214 29.86 31.19 29.50
C ARG A 214 29.53 31.11 30.97
N LEU A 215 29.66 32.20 31.72
CA LEU A 215 29.34 32.26 33.15
C LEU A 215 27.85 32.12 33.39
N ARG A 216 26.99 32.77 32.58
CA ARG A 216 25.54 32.59 32.62
C ARG A 216 25.12 31.15 32.37
N LYS A 217 25.66 30.52 31.31
CA LYS A 217 25.38 29.10 30.99
C LYS A 217 25.92 28.15 32.07
N ALA A 218 27.08 28.44 32.64
CA ALA A 218 27.60 27.70 33.79
C ALA A 218 26.72 27.86 35.04
N ALA A 219 26.17 29.05 35.31
CA ALA A 219 25.24 29.29 36.41
C ALA A 219 23.95 28.47 36.26
N GLU A 220 23.36 28.43 35.06
CA GLU A 220 22.20 27.58 34.71
C GLU A 220 22.52 26.10 34.98
N GLN A 221 23.71 25.63 34.60
CA GLN A 221 24.09 24.22 34.78
C GLN A 221 24.47 23.87 36.23
N LEU A 222 25.00 24.84 36.99
CA LEU A 222 25.34 24.70 38.41
C LEU A 222 24.09 24.46 39.28
N THR A 223 22.95 25.02 38.89
CA THR A 223 21.65 24.87 39.58
C THR A 223 20.84 23.69 39.06
N ALA A 224 20.89 23.39 37.75
CA ALA A 224 20.09 22.34 37.14
C ALA A 224 20.68 20.91 37.23
N THR A 225 21.97 20.76 37.59
CA THR A 225 22.65 19.45 37.51
C THR A 225 23.53 19.14 38.73
N ARG A 226 23.84 17.85 38.92
CA ARG A 226 24.79 17.37 39.95
C ARG A 226 26.26 17.34 39.46
N ARG A 227 26.55 17.81 38.25
CA ARG A 227 27.89 17.73 37.64
C ARG A 227 28.92 18.47 38.48
N SER A 228 30.17 18.02 38.48
CA SER A 228 31.23 18.71 39.22
C SER A 228 31.55 20.06 38.60
N VAL A 229 32.04 21.01 39.41
CA VAL A 229 32.47 22.35 38.93
C VAL A 229 33.52 22.22 37.81
N GLN A 230 34.35 21.17 37.86
CA GLN A 230 35.34 20.86 36.82
C GLN A 230 34.70 20.43 35.49
N GLN A 231 33.68 19.56 35.54
CA GLN A 231 32.96 19.13 34.34
C GLN A 231 32.22 20.29 33.67
N ILE A 232 31.58 21.15 34.47
CA ILE A 232 30.86 22.34 33.98
C ILE A 232 31.84 23.33 33.33
N ALA A 233 33.00 23.56 33.95
CA ALA A 233 34.03 24.43 33.38
C ALA A 233 34.53 23.93 32.01
N GLN A 234 34.79 22.64 31.89
CA GLN A 234 35.25 22.03 30.64
C GLN A 234 34.19 22.11 29.54
N GLN A 235 32.93 21.83 29.88
CA GLN A 235 31.82 21.82 28.92
C GLN A 235 31.51 23.21 28.35
N HIS A 236 31.70 24.27 29.14
CA HIS A 236 31.45 25.65 28.71
C HIS A 236 32.71 26.38 28.20
N GLY A 237 33.81 25.66 27.95
CA GLY A 237 34.99 26.21 27.27
C GLY A 237 35.94 27.04 28.14
N PHE A 238 35.90 26.88 29.47
CA PHE A 238 36.88 27.50 30.37
C PHE A 238 38.20 26.72 30.35
N ALA A 239 39.33 27.43 30.43
CA ALA A 239 40.66 26.82 30.42
C ALA A 239 40.94 25.96 31.66
N SER A 240 40.31 26.26 32.79
CA SER A 240 40.33 25.44 33.99
C SER A 240 39.15 25.77 34.91
N SER A 241 38.84 24.85 35.83
CA SER A 241 37.85 25.07 36.89
C SER A 241 38.21 26.25 37.81
N ARG A 242 39.51 26.55 37.97
CA ARG A 242 40.02 27.67 38.76
C ARG A 242 39.70 29.01 38.09
N VAL A 243 39.99 29.12 36.79
CA VAL A 243 39.66 30.31 35.99
C VAL A 243 38.15 30.58 35.99
N MET A 244 37.34 29.54 35.80
CA MET A 244 35.88 29.68 35.91
C MET A 244 35.47 30.17 37.30
N SER A 245 36.02 29.59 38.37
CA SER A 245 35.64 29.94 39.75
C SER A 245 36.00 31.37 40.12
N ASP A 246 37.17 31.86 39.69
CA ASP A 246 37.61 33.23 39.94
C ASP A 246 36.73 34.24 39.20
N LEU A 247 36.42 33.98 37.93
CA LEU A 247 35.53 34.83 37.13
C LEU A 247 34.08 34.79 37.67
N PHE A 248 33.59 33.62 38.04
CA PHE A 248 32.26 33.44 38.61
C PHE A 248 32.11 34.17 39.95
N LYS A 249 33.13 34.13 40.81
CA LYS A 249 33.14 34.88 42.08
C LYS A 249 33.17 36.39 41.85
N ARG A 250 33.89 36.86 40.83
CA ARG A 250 33.92 38.29 40.47
C ARG A 250 32.56 38.77 39.95
N GLU A 251 31.85 37.95 39.18
CA GLU A 251 30.57 38.34 38.56
C GLU A 251 29.37 38.16 39.49
N HIS A 252 29.33 37.07 40.27
CA HIS A 252 28.19 36.73 41.13
C HIS A 252 28.45 36.94 42.63
N GLY A 253 29.63 37.44 43.01
CA GLY A 253 30.04 37.63 44.43
C GLY A 253 30.31 36.34 45.21
N LEU A 254 30.06 35.17 44.62
CA LEU A 254 30.06 33.87 45.28
C LEU A 254 30.88 32.87 44.46
N THR A 255 31.58 31.93 45.12
CA THR A 255 32.21 30.83 44.37
C THR A 255 31.15 29.90 43.76
N PRO A 256 31.42 29.19 42.65
CA PRO A 256 30.46 28.24 42.06
C PRO A 256 29.91 27.20 43.05
N ARG A 257 30.73 26.80 44.04
CA ARG A 257 30.30 25.91 45.12
C ARG A 257 29.33 26.59 46.08
N GLN A 258 29.63 27.82 46.51
CA GLN A 258 28.75 28.61 47.38
C GLN A 258 27.46 28.97 46.65
N PHE A 259 27.53 29.30 45.36
CA PHE A 259 26.37 29.58 44.50
C PHE A 259 25.44 28.36 44.43
N ARG A 260 26.00 27.15 44.26
CA ARG A 260 25.24 25.88 44.33
C ARG A 260 24.68 25.57 45.72
N GLN A 261 25.34 26.02 46.79
CA GLN A 261 24.86 25.80 48.16
C GLN A 261 23.76 26.79 48.56
N GLN A 262 23.81 28.03 48.06
CA GLN A 262 22.79 29.06 48.28
C GLN A 262 21.58 28.88 47.36
N HIS A 263 21.77 28.22 46.22
CA HIS A 263 20.71 27.66 45.40
C HIS A 263 20.75 26.13 45.53
N PRO A 264 20.42 25.57 46.73
CA PRO A 264 20.36 24.13 46.90
C PRO A 264 19.47 23.59 45.80
N GLN A 265 19.82 22.40 45.27
CA GLN A 265 18.96 21.69 44.33
C GLN A 265 17.55 21.84 44.84
N THR A 266 16.77 22.65 44.14
CA THR A 266 15.33 22.50 44.18
C THR A 266 15.20 21.09 43.66
N ALA A 267 15.14 20.13 44.62
CA ALA A 267 14.06 19.18 44.58
C ALA A 267 12.90 20.02 44.09
N ILE A 268 12.57 19.80 42.83
CA ILE A 268 11.30 20.21 42.29
C ILE A 268 10.33 19.42 43.18
N GLU A 269 10.02 19.95 44.38
CA GLU A 269 8.63 20.15 44.71
C GLU A 269 8.11 20.92 43.51
N SER A 270 7.67 20.11 42.54
CA SER A 270 6.68 20.52 41.59
C SER A 270 5.72 21.36 42.43
N PRO A 271 5.35 22.60 42.07
CA PRO A 271 4.07 23.10 42.55
C PRO A 271 3.15 21.92 42.30
N ARG A 272 2.55 21.31 43.37
CA ARG A 272 1.73 20.07 43.26
C ARG A 272 1.21 20.09 41.84
N PRO A 273 1.62 19.20 40.90
CA PRO A 273 1.14 19.35 39.55
C PRO A 273 -0.36 19.49 39.77
N ARG A 274 -0.93 20.67 39.49
CA ARG A 274 -2.39 20.85 39.53
C ARG A 274 -2.77 19.70 38.65
N PRO A 275 -3.34 18.61 39.21
CA PRO A 275 -3.11 17.24 38.75
C PRO A 275 -3.05 17.36 37.25
N GLN A 276 -1.83 17.27 36.65
CA GLN A 276 -1.63 17.60 35.23
C GLN A 276 -2.84 16.99 34.58
N GLN A 277 -3.81 17.81 34.12
CA GLN A 277 -5.16 17.28 33.87
C GLN A 277 -4.89 16.13 32.93
N ALA A 278 -5.12 14.90 33.43
CA ALA A 278 -4.38 13.74 32.92
C ALA A 278 -4.51 13.80 31.41
N GLU A 279 -3.39 13.86 30.68
CA GLU A 279 -3.47 13.98 29.24
C GLU A 279 -4.33 12.80 28.76
N LEU A 280 -5.56 13.11 28.36
CA LEU A 280 -6.56 12.11 28.00
C LEU A 280 -6.58 12.14 26.50
N TRP A 281 -5.76 11.29 25.91
CA TRP A 281 -5.76 11.04 24.49
C TRP A 281 -5.60 9.55 24.24
N GLN A 282 -6.01 9.13 23.04
CA GLN A 282 -5.89 7.76 22.57
C GLN A 282 -5.17 7.76 21.22
N PRO A 283 -4.38 6.72 20.91
CA PRO A 283 -3.87 6.54 19.56
C PRO A 283 -5.06 6.38 18.60
N VAL A 284 -4.97 7.03 17.45
CA VAL A 284 -5.99 6.89 16.39
C VAL A 284 -5.77 5.55 15.70
N SER A 285 -6.85 4.79 15.48
CA SER A 285 -6.80 3.57 14.69
C SER A 285 -6.33 3.87 13.26
N ILE A 286 -5.51 3.00 12.70
CA ILE A 286 -4.88 3.30 11.41
C ILE A 286 -5.90 3.31 10.28
N ASP A 287 -6.94 2.49 10.34
CA ASP A 287 -8.07 2.47 9.40
C ASP A 287 -8.70 3.86 9.25
N ARG A 288 -8.83 4.57 10.38
CA ARG A 288 -9.41 5.92 10.44
C ARG A 288 -8.46 6.97 9.88
N LEU A 289 -7.14 6.73 9.92
CA LEU A 289 -6.16 7.59 9.27
C LEU A 289 -6.15 7.39 7.74
N TYR A 290 -6.15 6.14 7.29
CA TYR A 290 -6.15 5.83 5.86
C TYR A 290 -7.44 6.27 5.17
N SER A 291 -8.61 6.12 5.80
CA SER A 291 -9.87 6.63 5.22
C SER A 291 -9.82 8.14 4.93
N ARG A 292 -9.09 8.91 5.74
CA ARG A 292 -8.88 10.35 5.53
C ARG A 292 -7.85 10.64 4.44
N LEU A 293 -6.80 9.83 4.38
CA LEU A 293 -5.85 9.83 3.26
C LEU A 293 -6.48 9.39 1.93
N ASN A 294 -7.71 8.89 1.91
CA ASN A 294 -8.38 8.49 0.67
C ASN A 294 -9.51 9.45 0.27
N ALA A 295 -9.74 10.52 1.07
CA ALA A 295 -10.71 11.54 0.70
C ALA A 295 -10.25 12.29 -0.56
N PRO A 296 -11.16 12.51 -1.54
CA PRO A 296 -10.84 13.19 -2.79
C PRO A 296 -10.35 14.61 -2.52
N GLN A 297 -9.23 14.98 -3.15
CA GLN A 297 -8.63 16.31 -3.00
C GLN A 297 -9.27 17.27 -4.01
N THR A 298 -9.61 18.47 -3.56
CA THR A 298 -10.20 19.52 -4.40
C THR A 298 -9.18 20.20 -5.31
N ASN A 299 -7.89 20.23 -4.92
CA ASN A 299 -6.79 20.83 -5.68
C ASN A 299 -5.48 20.09 -5.39
N GLY A 300 -5.04 19.17 -6.26
CA GLY A 300 -3.69 18.61 -6.19
C GLY A 300 -2.69 19.62 -6.76
N LEU A 301 -1.52 19.79 -6.13
CA LEU A 301 -0.40 20.47 -6.80
C LEU A 301 0.06 19.58 -7.96
N ASP A 302 0.02 20.08 -9.19
CA ASP A 302 0.37 19.40 -10.46
C ASP A 302 1.85 18.98 -10.58
N SER A 303 2.62 18.99 -9.50
CA SER A 303 4.02 18.58 -9.52
C SER A 303 4.15 17.09 -9.24
N PRO A 304 4.55 16.26 -10.22
CA PRO A 304 4.80 14.84 -9.95
C PRO A 304 5.89 14.70 -8.88
N PRO A 305 5.76 13.72 -7.96
CA PRO A 305 6.75 13.45 -6.95
C PRO A 305 8.09 13.11 -7.60
N LEU A 306 9.16 13.40 -6.88
CA LEU A 306 10.51 13.11 -7.32
C LEU A 306 10.66 11.61 -7.59
N ARG A 307 11.06 11.23 -8.81
CA ARG A 307 11.26 9.84 -9.19
C ARG A 307 12.56 9.33 -8.59
N LEU A 308 12.45 8.40 -7.64
CA LEU A 308 13.58 7.91 -6.84
C LEU A 308 14.20 6.62 -7.41
N ASN A 309 13.40 5.81 -8.10
CA ASN A 309 13.88 4.52 -8.59
C ASN A 309 14.90 4.72 -9.71
N PRO A 310 16.10 4.12 -9.60
CA PRO A 310 17.11 4.21 -10.64
C PRO A 310 16.61 3.55 -11.92
N GLN A 311 17.06 4.05 -13.07
CA GLN A 311 16.72 3.46 -14.37
C GLN A 311 17.23 2.01 -14.46
N GLN A 312 16.33 1.07 -14.75
CA GLN A 312 16.70 -0.31 -15.02
C GLN A 312 17.13 -0.42 -16.49
N THR A 313 18.40 -0.74 -16.70
CA THR A 313 18.96 -0.94 -18.04
C THR A 313 19.06 -2.44 -18.35
N ARG A 314 18.64 -2.84 -19.55
CA ARG A 314 18.76 -4.20 -20.07
C ARG A 314 19.33 -4.18 -21.49
N HIS A 315 20.37 -4.97 -21.69
CA HIS A 315 20.99 -5.22 -22.99
C HIS A 315 20.79 -6.68 -23.32
N LEU A 316 20.06 -6.96 -24.39
CA LEU A 316 19.62 -8.29 -24.76
C LEU A 316 20.02 -8.53 -26.22
N ASP A 317 20.98 -9.42 -26.46
CA ASP A 317 21.36 -9.82 -27.82
C ASP A 317 20.65 -11.12 -28.18
N VAL A 318 19.70 -11.07 -29.11
CA VAL A 318 18.90 -12.25 -29.47
C VAL A 318 19.72 -13.33 -30.17
N ARG A 319 20.91 -12.98 -30.68
CA ARG A 319 21.85 -13.92 -31.32
C ARG A 319 22.61 -14.78 -30.31
N GLU A 320 22.77 -14.28 -29.08
CA GLU A 320 23.44 -14.99 -27.98
C GLU A 320 22.47 -15.84 -27.13
N LEU A 321 21.16 -15.70 -27.37
CA LEU A 321 20.13 -16.42 -26.62
C LEU A 321 20.04 -17.90 -27.03
N PRO A 322 19.64 -18.79 -26.10
CA PRO A 322 19.61 -20.22 -26.35
C PRO A 322 18.78 -20.57 -27.59
N THR A 323 19.33 -21.44 -28.44
CA THR A 323 18.65 -21.92 -29.66
C THR A 323 17.48 -22.85 -29.36
N ARG A 324 17.46 -23.51 -28.19
CA ARG A 324 16.32 -24.29 -27.69
C ARG A 324 15.98 -23.84 -26.27
N ALA A 325 14.72 -23.47 -26.06
CA ALA A 325 14.19 -23.03 -24.77
C ALA A 325 12.89 -23.77 -24.41
N ALA A 326 12.54 -23.77 -23.12
CA ALA A 326 11.31 -24.42 -22.67
C ALA A 326 10.08 -23.65 -23.18
N PRO A 327 9.01 -24.33 -23.63
CA PRO A 327 7.78 -23.67 -24.04
C PRO A 327 7.06 -23.06 -22.84
N LEU A 328 6.50 -21.87 -23.01
CA LEU A 328 5.61 -21.26 -22.03
C LEU A 328 4.34 -22.12 -21.90
N ARG A 329 4.03 -22.54 -20.67
CA ARG A 329 2.82 -23.31 -20.36
C ARG A 329 1.70 -22.37 -19.94
N HIS A 330 0.47 -22.72 -20.32
CA HIS A 330 -0.73 -22.03 -19.87
C HIS A 330 -1.53 -22.90 -18.92
N THR A 331 -1.94 -22.32 -17.79
CA THR A 331 -2.88 -22.95 -16.86
C THR A 331 -4.26 -23.06 -17.50
N ARG A 332 -4.97 -24.18 -17.27
CA ARG A 332 -6.36 -24.34 -17.69
C ARG A 332 -7.26 -23.42 -16.87
N MET A 333 -8.06 -22.61 -17.56
CA MET A 333 -8.98 -21.66 -16.94
C MET A 333 -10.30 -22.35 -16.63
N VAL A 334 -10.73 -22.25 -15.38
CA VAL A 334 -12.06 -22.68 -14.92
C VAL A 334 -12.86 -21.46 -14.54
N VAL A 335 -14.13 -21.44 -14.94
CA VAL A 335 -15.06 -20.37 -14.57
C VAL A 335 -16.06 -20.87 -13.55
N THR A 336 -16.09 -20.23 -12.39
CA THR A 336 -16.97 -20.54 -11.27
C THR A 336 -18.26 -19.71 -11.36
N VAL A 337 -19.39 -20.39 -11.21
CA VAL A 337 -20.71 -19.80 -10.94
C VAL A 337 -21.17 -20.25 -9.55
N ARG A 338 -22.11 -19.52 -8.95
CA ARG A 338 -22.51 -19.80 -7.56
C ARG A 338 -23.27 -21.12 -7.47
N GLU A 339 -24.40 -21.19 -8.16
CA GLU A 339 -25.30 -22.34 -8.10
C GLU A 339 -25.67 -22.82 -9.51
N LEU A 340 -26.13 -24.07 -9.62
CA LEU A 340 -26.45 -24.66 -10.92
C LEU A 340 -27.56 -23.89 -11.66
N ASP A 341 -28.49 -23.29 -10.89
CA ASP A 341 -29.64 -22.54 -11.38
C ASP A 341 -29.22 -21.28 -12.16
N ASP A 342 -28.04 -20.71 -11.84
CA ASP A 342 -27.51 -19.55 -12.55
C ASP A 342 -27.35 -19.82 -14.05
N LEU A 343 -27.07 -21.07 -14.43
CA LEU A 343 -26.90 -21.46 -15.83
C LEU A 343 -28.22 -21.52 -16.63
N LEU A 344 -29.39 -21.44 -15.97
CA LEU A 344 -30.66 -21.27 -16.68
C LEU A 344 -30.84 -19.85 -17.21
N ARG A 345 -30.18 -18.87 -16.58
CA ARG A 345 -30.33 -17.47 -16.92
C ARG A 345 -29.63 -17.16 -18.24
N GLU A 346 -30.33 -16.45 -19.12
CA GLU A 346 -29.85 -16.13 -20.46
C GLU A 346 -28.67 -15.16 -20.45
N ASP A 347 -28.65 -14.20 -19.52
CA ASP A 347 -27.54 -13.25 -19.32
C ASP A 347 -26.24 -13.98 -18.96
N VAL A 348 -26.29 -14.91 -18.01
CA VAL A 348 -25.15 -15.73 -17.58
C VAL A 348 -24.61 -16.59 -18.73
N ARG A 349 -25.49 -17.26 -19.51
CA ARG A 349 -25.07 -18.10 -20.64
C ARG A 349 -24.38 -17.27 -21.73
N ARG A 350 -24.94 -16.11 -22.11
CA ARG A 350 -24.33 -15.20 -23.09
C ARG A 350 -22.97 -14.70 -22.62
N GLU A 351 -22.84 -14.36 -21.34
CA GLU A 351 -21.58 -13.92 -20.75
C GLU A 351 -20.50 -15.01 -20.84
N LEU A 352 -20.84 -16.26 -20.54
CA LEU A 352 -19.94 -17.41 -20.65
C LEU A 352 -19.54 -17.71 -22.10
N GLU A 353 -20.48 -17.64 -23.05
CA GLU A 353 -20.20 -17.84 -24.48
C GLU A 353 -19.26 -16.76 -25.03
N GLN A 354 -19.52 -15.49 -24.71
CA GLN A 354 -18.66 -14.37 -25.09
C GLN A 354 -17.27 -14.49 -24.46
N LEU A 355 -17.21 -14.88 -23.18
CA LEU A 355 -15.97 -15.11 -22.47
C LEU A 355 -15.15 -16.22 -23.14
N HIS A 356 -15.76 -17.35 -23.48
CA HIS A 356 -15.08 -18.47 -24.13
C HIS A 356 -14.44 -18.10 -25.47
N GLY A 357 -15.09 -17.24 -26.25
CA GLY A 357 -14.54 -16.73 -27.51
C GLY A 357 -13.25 -15.91 -27.33
N ALA A 358 -13.12 -15.20 -26.22
CA ALA A 358 -11.94 -14.38 -25.90
C ALA A 358 -10.87 -15.15 -25.10
N LEU A 359 -11.31 -15.94 -24.12
CA LEU A 359 -10.52 -16.68 -23.15
C LEU A 359 -11.05 -18.13 -23.09
N PRO A 360 -10.33 -19.11 -23.68
CA PRO A 360 -10.80 -20.49 -23.72
C PRO A 360 -11.06 -21.07 -22.33
N ILE A 361 -12.34 -21.28 -22.04
CA ILE A 361 -12.82 -21.94 -20.81
C ILE A 361 -12.59 -23.45 -20.94
N PHE A 362 -11.94 -24.04 -19.95
CA PHE A 362 -11.74 -25.49 -19.87
C PHE A 362 -12.90 -26.20 -19.15
N ALA A 363 -13.36 -25.62 -18.03
CA ALA A 363 -14.44 -26.19 -17.24
C ALA A 363 -15.31 -25.10 -16.60
N ILE A 364 -16.56 -25.46 -16.30
CA ILE A 364 -17.45 -24.69 -15.43
C ILE A 364 -17.48 -25.34 -14.06
N ASP A 365 -17.25 -24.53 -13.03
CA ASP A 365 -17.29 -24.92 -11.63
C ASP A 365 -18.56 -24.42 -10.95
N ILE A 366 -19.31 -25.32 -10.34
CA ILE A 366 -20.52 -24.99 -9.57
C ILE A 366 -20.12 -24.95 -8.10
N HIS A 367 -19.99 -23.74 -7.56
CA HIS A 367 -19.42 -23.51 -6.22
C HIS A 367 -20.22 -24.20 -5.11
N ASP A 368 -21.53 -23.96 -5.10
CA ASP A 368 -22.43 -24.53 -4.11
C ASP A 368 -22.69 -26.02 -4.42
N PRO A 369 -22.95 -26.86 -3.39
CA PRO A 369 -23.25 -28.26 -3.61
C PRO A 369 -24.41 -28.45 -4.58
N PHE A 370 -24.15 -29.04 -5.75
CA PHE A 370 -25.11 -29.02 -6.85
C PHE A 370 -26.43 -29.73 -6.50
N LEU A 371 -26.42 -30.71 -5.59
CA LEU A 371 -27.62 -31.40 -5.12
C LEU A 371 -28.46 -30.61 -4.10
N SER A 372 -27.98 -29.45 -3.64
CA SER A 372 -28.75 -28.51 -2.83
C SER A 372 -29.45 -27.43 -3.66
N SER A 373 -29.23 -27.41 -4.98
CA SER A 373 -29.94 -26.53 -5.91
C SER A 373 -31.46 -26.74 -5.83
N ARG A 374 -32.22 -25.67 -6.11
CA ARG A 374 -33.69 -25.72 -6.13
C ARG A 374 -34.22 -26.60 -7.26
N LEU A 375 -33.39 -26.93 -8.26
CA LEU A 375 -33.73 -27.90 -9.29
C LEU A 375 -33.94 -29.31 -8.72
N PHE A 376 -33.43 -29.60 -7.51
CA PHE A 376 -33.61 -30.88 -6.84
C PHE A 376 -34.68 -30.87 -5.72
N SER A 377 -35.24 -29.71 -5.34
CA SER A 377 -36.08 -29.57 -4.13
C SER A 377 -37.58 -29.78 -4.35
N ALA A 378 -38.13 -29.45 -5.51
CA ALA A 378 -39.54 -29.66 -5.83
C ALA A 378 -39.70 -30.87 -6.76
N GLY A 379 -40.30 -31.96 -6.26
CA GLY A 379 -40.76 -33.05 -7.11
C GLY A 379 -39.80 -34.21 -7.40
N TRP A 380 -38.54 -34.09 -6.98
CA TRP A 380 -37.59 -35.20 -7.14
C TRP A 380 -37.97 -36.41 -6.28
N ASP A 381 -38.69 -36.21 -5.18
CA ASP A 381 -39.16 -37.28 -4.29
C ASP A 381 -40.53 -37.87 -4.72
N ASP A 382 -41.23 -37.32 -5.73
CA ASP A 382 -42.52 -37.83 -6.24
C ASP A 382 -42.33 -38.65 -7.54
N PRO A 383 -42.61 -39.97 -7.55
CA PRO A 383 -42.47 -40.83 -8.71
C PRO A 383 -43.43 -40.53 -9.88
N GLN A 384 -44.57 -39.86 -9.64
CA GLN A 384 -45.68 -39.79 -10.61
C GLN A 384 -45.80 -38.47 -11.38
N MET A 385 -45.47 -37.32 -10.79
CA MET A 385 -45.70 -36.02 -11.46
C MET A 385 -44.46 -35.14 -11.66
N ALA A 386 -43.33 -35.38 -10.98
CA ALA A 386 -42.40 -34.28 -10.75
C ALA A 386 -40.90 -34.57 -11.02
N GLY A 387 -40.61 -35.70 -11.69
CA GLY A 387 -39.27 -35.98 -12.23
C GLY A 387 -38.97 -35.30 -13.59
N TYR A 388 -39.98 -35.06 -14.43
CA TYR A 388 -39.76 -34.62 -15.82
C TYR A 388 -39.34 -33.15 -15.96
N ALA A 389 -39.98 -32.22 -15.24
CA ALA A 389 -39.68 -30.80 -15.37
C ALA A 389 -38.29 -30.42 -14.79
N CYS A 390 -37.94 -31.00 -13.64
CA CYS A 390 -36.61 -30.82 -13.04
C CYS A 390 -35.51 -31.44 -13.91
N TRP A 391 -35.75 -32.67 -14.40
CA TRP A 391 -34.82 -33.32 -15.32
C TRP A 391 -34.66 -32.56 -16.62
N TYR A 392 -35.74 -31.99 -17.18
CA TYR A 392 -35.67 -31.18 -18.40
C TYR A 392 -34.71 -29.98 -18.26
N ASN A 393 -34.78 -29.24 -17.14
CA ASN A 393 -33.85 -28.12 -16.91
C ASN A 393 -32.40 -28.59 -16.76
N LEU A 394 -32.15 -29.66 -16.01
CA LEU A 394 -30.82 -30.27 -15.92
C LEU A 394 -30.32 -30.74 -17.29
N GLN A 395 -31.18 -31.41 -18.05
CA GLN A 395 -30.86 -31.88 -19.40
C GLN A 395 -30.44 -30.73 -20.30
N ARG A 396 -31.18 -29.61 -20.27
CA ARG A 396 -30.84 -28.40 -21.03
C ARG A 396 -29.48 -27.84 -20.64
N ILE A 397 -29.21 -27.69 -19.33
CA ILE A 397 -27.94 -27.14 -18.83
C ILE A 397 -26.78 -28.01 -19.29
N PHE A 398 -26.80 -29.31 -18.98
CA PHE A 398 -25.68 -30.20 -19.28
C PHE A 398 -25.52 -30.50 -20.78
N SER A 399 -26.61 -30.48 -21.56
CA SER A 399 -26.52 -30.55 -23.02
C SER A 399 -25.80 -29.33 -23.59
N TRP A 400 -26.15 -28.13 -23.12
CA TRP A 400 -25.49 -26.89 -23.53
C TRP A 400 -24.00 -26.87 -23.14
N LEU A 401 -23.68 -27.24 -21.89
CA LEU A 401 -22.28 -27.37 -21.44
C LEU A 401 -21.50 -28.36 -22.31
N ALA A 402 -22.12 -29.47 -22.69
CA ALA A 402 -21.50 -30.46 -23.58
C ALA A 402 -21.31 -29.91 -25.01
N THR A 403 -22.24 -29.13 -25.55
CA THR A 403 -22.08 -28.49 -26.87
C THR A 403 -20.92 -27.49 -26.90
N MET A 404 -20.64 -26.84 -25.77
CA MET A 404 -19.49 -25.95 -25.62
C MET A 404 -18.16 -26.71 -25.39
N GLY A 405 -18.22 -28.02 -25.17
CA GLY A 405 -17.04 -28.86 -24.91
C GLY A 405 -16.40 -28.63 -23.54
N TRP A 406 -17.13 -28.05 -22.58
CA TRP A 406 -16.60 -27.78 -21.24
C TRP A 406 -16.72 -28.99 -20.32
N ALA A 407 -15.70 -29.21 -19.49
CA ALA A 407 -15.85 -30.06 -18.33
C ALA A 407 -16.75 -29.40 -17.28
N VAL A 408 -17.34 -30.21 -16.39
CA VAL A 408 -18.20 -29.69 -15.31
C VAL A 408 -17.67 -30.16 -13.98
N ILE A 409 -17.43 -29.23 -13.07
CA ILE A 409 -16.98 -29.51 -11.71
C ILE A 409 -18.19 -29.38 -10.79
N LEU A 410 -18.52 -30.48 -10.12
CA LEU A 410 -19.72 -30.63 -9.29
C LEU A 410 -19.31 -30.87 -7.84
N HIS A 411 -19.78 -30.01 -6.94
CA HIS A 411 -19.43 -30.05 -5.53
C HIS A 411 -20.38 -30.96 -4.73
N THR A 412 -19.81 -31.87 -3.94
CA THR A 412 -20.52 -32.72 -2.97
C THR A 412 -19.89 -32.57 -1.58
N GLY A 413 -20.52 -33.12 -0.55
CA GLY A 413 -19.95 -33.10 0.80
C GLY A 413 -20.56 -34.12 1.74
N LEU A 414 -20.28 -34.01 3.05
CA LEU A 414 -20.80 -34.98 4.04
C LEU A 414 -22.32 -35.11 4.04
N THR A 415 -23.04 -34.02 3.80
CA THR A 415 -24.51 -33.98 3.83
C THR A 415 -25.15 -34.38 2.49
N THR A 416 -24.35 -34.80 1.51
CA THR A 416 -24.86 -35.21 0.20
C THR A 416 -25.72 -36.48 0.33
N ARG A 417 -27.00 -36.36 -0.05
CA ARG A 417 -27.94 -37.48 -0.18
C ARG A 417 -27.49 -38.46 -1.26
N GLY A 418 -26.98 -39.63 -0.84
CA GLY A 418 -26.48 -40.65 -1.74
C GLY A 418 -27.54 -41.25 -2.68
N ASP A 419 -28.79 -41.33 -2.21
CA ASP A 419 -29.95 -41.76 -3.00
C ASP A 419 -30.25 -40.79 -4.16
N LEU A 420 -30.20 -39.48 -3.90
CA LEU A 420 -30.35 -38.44 -4.92
C LEU A 420 -29.21 -38.49 -5.94
N LEU A 421 -27.96 -38.60 -5.47
CA LEU A 421 -26.79 -38.71 -6.35
C LEU A 421 -26.90 -39.94 -7.26
N GLN A 422 -27.28 -41.09 -6.71
CA GLN A 422 -27.47 -42.32 -7.48
C GLN A 422 -28.57 -42.17 -8.53
N ARG A 423 -29.69 -41.53 -8.19
CA ARG A 423 -30.79 -41.27 -9.14
C ARG A 423 -30.35 -40.32 -10.26
N PHE A 424 -29.67 -39.22 -9.90
CA PHE A 424 -29.13 -38.26 -10.86
C PHE A 424 -28.18 -38.93 -11.85
N LEU A 425 -27.21 -39.72 -11.37
CA LEU A 425 -26.24 -40.41 -12.23
C LEU A 425 -26.90 -41.44 -13.15
N ARG A 426 -27.90 -42.20 -12.65
CA ARG A 426 -28.66 -43.15 -13.48
C ARG A 426 -29.42 -42.46 -14.60
N LEU A 427 -30.11 -41.36 -14.30
CA LEU A 427 -30.80 -40.57 -15.32
C LEU A 427 -29.81 -39.98 -16.32
N SER A 428 -28.66 -39.50 -15.83
CA SER A 428 -27.60 -38.93 -16.67
C SER A 428 -27.01 -39.97 -17.63
N ALA A 429 -26.74 -41.19 -17.16
CA ALA A 429 -26.27 -42.30 -17.98
C ALA A 429 -27.23 -42.67 -19.12
N ASN A 430 -28.54 -42.47 -18.92
CA ASN A 430 -29.55 -42.77 -19.94
C ASN A 430 -29.72 -41.67 -21.00
N HIS A 431 -29.33 -40.42 -20.70
CA HIS A 431 -29.59 -39.27 -21.57
C HIS A 431 -28.34 -38.65 -22.19
N PHE A 432 -27.16 -38.85 -21.59
CA PHE A 432 -25.91 -38.27 -22.06
C PHE A 432 -24.95 -39.34 -22.57
N PRO A 433 -24.15 -39.05 -23.62
CA PRO A 433 -23.15 -39.98 -24.09
C PRO A 433 -22.03 -40.16 -23.04
N PRO A 434 -21.33 -41.31 -23.03
CA PRO A 434 -20.25 -41.57 -22.08
C PRO A 434 -19.17 -40.48 -22.06
N THR A 435 -18.89 -39.86 -23.21
CA THR A 435 -17.92 -38.75 -23.33
C THR A 435 -18.30 -37.51 -22.51
N THR A 436 -19.59 -37.19 -22.44
CA THR A 436 -20.09 -36.07 -21.61
C THR A 436 -19.97 -36.40 -20.13
N LEU A 437 -20.30 -37.63 -19.73
CA LEU A 437 -20.21 -38.06 -18.33
C LEU A 437 -18.75 -38.14 -17.87
N ALA A 438 -17.84 -38.52 -18.75
CA ALA A 438 -16.40 -38.53 -18.50
C ALA A 438 -15.80 -37.12 -18.31
N SER A 439 -16.47 -36.07 -18.83
CA SER A 439 -16.04 -34.69 -18.60
C SER A 439 -16.43 -34.17 -17.22
N TRP A 440 -17.31 -34.87 -16.50
CA TRP A 440 -17.73 -34.49 -15.16
C TRP A 440 -16.69 -34.85 -14.11
N ARG A 441 -16.48 -33.94 -13.18
CA ARG A 441 -15.49 -34.01 -12.11
C ARG A 441 -16.19 -33.70 -10.80
N PHE A 442 -15.97 -34.52 -9.78
CA PHE A 442 -16.60 -34.36 -8.48
C PHE A 442 -15.59 -33.88 -7.46
N VAL A 443 -15.95 -32.81 -6.74
CA VAL A 443 -15.13 -32.24 -5.69
C VAL A 443 -15.85 -32.43 -4.37
N TRP A 444 -15.23 -33.17 -3.46
CA TRP A 444 -15.81 -33.48 -2.17
C TRP A 444 -15.31 -32.53 -1.08
N HIS A 445 -16.25 -31.98 -0.32
CA HIS A 445 -16.04 -31.05 0.78
C HIS A 445 -16.42 -31.68 2.13
N TRP A 446 -15.83 -31.21 3.22
CA TRP A 446 -16.26 -31.58 4.56
C TRP A 446 -16.28 -30.40 5.53
N SER A 447 -17.11 -30.54 6.57
CA SER A 447 -17.06 -29.63 7.72
C SER A 447 -15.82 -29.93 8.57
N PRO A 448 -15.05 -28.93 9.01
CA PRO A 448 -13.91 -29.11 9.92
C PRO A 448 -14.26 -29.84 11.23
N GLN A 449 -15.53 -29.81 11.63
CA GLN A 449 -16.03 -30.42 12.87
C GLN A 449 -16.34 -31.92 12.73
N ALA A 450 -16.31 -32.48 11.50
CA ALA A 450 -16.65 -33.87 11.27
C ALA A 450 -15.57 -34.83 11.82
N SER A 451 -15.97 -35.94 12.45
CA SER A 451 -15.03 -36.99 12.87
C SER A 451 -14.36 -37.68 11.68
N ASP A 452 -13.16 -38.22 11.87
CA ASP A 452 -12.44 -38.94 10.81
C ASP A 452 -13.22 -40.17 10.31
N GLU A 453 -13.93 -40.87 11.21
CA GLU A 453 -14.78 -42.01 10.85
C GLU A 453 -15.93 -41.59 9.93
N ALA A 454 -16.63 -40.49 10.24
CA ALA A 454 -17.70 -39.97 9.41
C ALA A 454 -17.19 -39.53 8.03
N ARG A 455 -16.01 -38.90 7.99
CA ARG A 455 -15.35 -38.50 6.73
C ARG A 455 -15.03 -39.72 5.86
N GLN A 456 -14.41 -40.74 6.43
CA GLN A 456 -14.05 -41.96 5.69
C GLN A 456 -15.29 -42.73 5.22
N HIS A 457 -16.33 -42.82 6.04
CA HIS A 457 -17.56 -43.49 5.66
C HIS A 457 -18.25 -42.78 4.48
N ALA A 458 -18.45 -41.46 4.58
CA ALA A 458 -19.07 -40.67 3.52
C ALA A 458 -18.26 -40.70 2.21
N TRP A 459 -16.93 -40.59 2.30
CA TRP A 459 -16.04 -40.71 1.14
C TRP A 459 -16.21 -42.06 0.42
N ARG A 460 -16.11 -43.18 1.15
CA ARG A 460 -16.26 -44.53 0.56
C ARG A 460 -17.63 -44.72 -0.07
N GLN A 461 -18.70 -44.22 0.58
CA GLN A 461 -20.05 -44.30 0.03
C GLN A 461 -20.16 -43.55 -1.31
N GLN A 462 -19.70 -42.31 -1.38
CA GLN A 462 -19.77 -41.51 -2.62
C GLN A 462 -18.88 -42.10 -3.72
N LYS A 463 -17.66 -42.52 -3.37
CA LYS A 463 -16.74 -43.17 -4.29
C LYS A 463 -17.35 -44.45 -4.88
N ALA A 464 -17.99 -45.28 -4.06
CA ALA A 464 -18.66 -46.50 -4.53
C ALA A 464 -19.84 -46.19 -5.48
N ILE A 465 -20.61 -45.13 -5.20
CA ILE A 465 -21.70 -44.69 -6.10
C ILE A 465 -21.14 -44.25 -7.45
N LEU A 466 -20.08 -43.42 -7.45
CA LEU A 466 -19.44 -42.91 -8.67
C LEU A 466 -18.77 -44.02 -9.47
N GLN A 467 -17.99 -44.91 -8.83
CA GLN A 467 -17.35 -46.03 -9.51
C GLN A 467 -18.36 -46.96 -10.21
N ARG A 468 -19.55 -47.15 -9.62
CA ARG A 468 -20.59 -48.02 -10.19
C ARG A 468 -21.34 -47.36 -11.35
N LEU A 469 -21.60 -46.06 -11.29
CA LEU A 469 -22.55 -45.38 -12.20
C LEU A 469 -21.88 -44.38 -13.15
N SER A 470 -20.69 -43.90 -12.82
CA SER A 470 -19.87 -43.00 -13.64
C SER A 470 -18.37 -43.28 -13.43
N PRO A 471 -17.87 -44.47 -13.80
CA PRO A 471 -16.50 -44.93 -13.51
C PRO A 471 -15.39 -44.07 -14.13
N GLN A 472 -15.73 -43.24 -15.12
CA GLN A 472 -14.78 -42.38 -15.83
C GLN A 472 -14.65 -40.99 -15.20
N SER A 473 -15.56 -40.61 -14.29
CA SER A 473 -15.49 -39.32 -13.60
C SER A 473 -14.43 -39.36 -12.51
N ALA A 474 -13.65 -38.28 -12.40
CA ALA A 474 -12.68 -38.15 -11.33
C ALA A 474 -13.32 -37.60 -10.05
N LEU A 475 -12.90 -38.11 -8.90
CA LEU A 475 -13.30 -37.65 -7.57
C LEU A 475 -12.07 -37.12 -6.83
N GLY A 476 -12.12 -35.83 -6.48
CA GLY A 476 -11.07 -35.16 -5.72
C GLY A 476 -11.57 -34.60 -4.40
N ILE A 477 -10.61 -34.16 -3.62
CA ILE A 477 -10.81 -33.58 -2.29
C ILE A 477 -10.64 -32.07 -2.37
N TRP A 478 -11.55 -31.31 -1.76
CA TRP A 478 -11.29 -29.91 -1.46
C TRP A 478 -10.84 -29.73 -0.02
N HIS A 479 -9.77 -28.95 0.18
CA HIS A 479 -9.28 -28.62 1.52
C HIS A 479 -8.70 -27.21 1.62
N ARG A 480 -9.01 -26.53 2.72
CA ARG A 480 -8.46 -25.22 3.07
C ARG A 480 -7.24 -25.40 3.98
N PHE A 481 -6.06 -25.39 3.38
CA PHE A 481 -4.81 -25.45 4.13
C PHE A 481 -4.53 -24.16 4.92
N PRO A 482 -4.05 -24.27 6.16
CA PRO A 482 -3.53 -23.13 6.93
C PRO A 482 -2.24 -22.57 6.29
N GLN A 483 -1.71 -21.49 6.87
CA GLN A 483 -0.46 -20.89 6.38
C GLN A 483 0.75 -21.84 6.51
N GLN A 484 0.81 -22.61 7.59
CA GLN A 484 1.79 -23.67 7.81
C GLN A 484 1.21 -25.00 7.29
N VAL A 485 1.51 -25.30 6.02
CA VAL A 485 0.89 -26.42 5.29
C VAL A 485 1.44 -27.77 5.78
N GLU A 486 2.68 -27.80 6.23
CA GLU A 486 3.45 -29.02 6.51
C GLU A 486 2.83 -29.88 7.63
N ASP A 487 2.20 -29.24 8.60
CA ASP A 487 1.61 -29.86 9.79
C ASP A 487 0.14 -30.28 9.62
N ASP A 488 -0.45 -30.03 8.45
CA ASP A 488 -1.87 -30.29 8.23
C ASP A 488 -2.19 -31.81 8.32
N PRO A 489 -3.19 -32.21 9.12
CA PRO A 489 -3.53 -33.62 9.34
C PRO A 489 -4.03 -34.33 8.07
N LEU A 490 -4.62 -33.61 7.10
CA LEU A 490 -5.08 -34.20 5.86
C LEU A 490 -3.94 -34.88 5.10
N LEU A 491 -2.73 -34.33 5.20
CA LEU A 491 -1.57 -34.86 4.48
C LEU A 491 -1.13 -36.25 4.96
N ARG A 492 -1.62 -36.72 6.12
CA ARG A 492 -1.41 -38.09 6.63
C ARG A 492 -2.65 -38.98 6.45
N SER A 493 -3.74 -38.43 5.93
CA SER A 493 -5.01 -39.14 5.78
C SER A 493 -4.94 -40.15 4.64
N PRO A 494 -5.47 -41.37 4.82
CA PRO A 494 -5.56 -42.36 3.74
C PRO A 494 -6.45 -41.88 2.58
N LEU A 495 -7.33 -40.90 2.82
CA LEU A 495 -8.22 -40.34 1.81
C LEU A 495 -7.45 -39.70 0.64
N LEU A 496 -6.27 -39.12 0.89
CA LEU A 496 -5.44 -38.53 -0.18
C LEU A 496 -4.90 -39.58 -1.13
N ALA A 497 -4.53 -40.76 -0.64
CA ALA A 497 -4.04 -41.84 -1.51
C ALA A 497 -5.13 -42.35 -2.48
N GLU A 498 -6.39 -42.14 -2.11
CA GLU A 498 -7.56 -42.61 -2.83
C GLU A 498 -8.19 -41.58 -3.78
N ALA A 499 -7.77 -40.32 -3.69
CA ALA A 499 -8.31 -39.21 -4.47
C ALA A 499 -7.60 -39.09 -5.83
N ASP A 500 -8.32 -38.62 -6.85
CA ASP A 500 -7.74 -38.40 -8.17
C ASP A 500 -7.01 -37.06 -8.28
N PHE A 501 -7.39 -36.09 -7.45
CA PHE A 501 -6.82 -34.75 -7.40
C PHE A 501 -7.10 -34.07 -6.06
N LEU A 502 -6.35 -33.00 -5.77
CA LEU A 502 -6.53 -32.17 -4.58
C LEU A 502 -6.84 -30.72 -5.00
N ALA A 503 -8.06 -30.29 -4.71
CA ALA A 503 -8.50 -28.92 -4.84
C ALA A 503 -8.18 -28.11 -3.58
N CYS A 504 -7.74 -26.87 -3.76
CA CYS A 504 -7.33 -26.01 -2.67
C CYS A 504 -7.57 -24.54 -2.98
N GLN A 505 -7.23 -23.69 -1.99
CA GLN A 505 -7.27 -22.24 -2.13
C GLN A 505 -5.96 -21.56 -1.71
N ALA A 506 -5.70 -20.39 -2.30
CA ALA A 506 -4.58 -19.55 -1.92
C ALA A 506 -4.90 -18.05 -2.06
N ASP A 507 -5.14 -17.37 -0.93
CA ASP A 507 -5.47 -15.94 -0.90
C ASP A 507 -4.40 -15.18 -0.10
N ALA A 508 -3.69 -14.26 -0.76
CA ALA A 508 -2.63 -13.46 -0.14
C ALA A 508 -3.15 -12.56 1.01
N ASN A 509 -4.43 -12.23 1.02
CA ASN A 509 -5.05 -11.44 2.08
C ASN A 509 -5.14 -12.20 3.41
N GLU A 510 -4.99 -13.54 3.41
CA GLU A 510 -4.89 -14.35 4.64
C GLU A 510 -3.64 -14.02 5.48
N LEU A 511 -2.61 -13.42 4.87
CA LEU A 511 -1.36 -13.08 5.55
C LEU A 511 -1.45 -11.80 6.37
N LEU A 512 -2.39 -10.93 6.05
CA LEU A 512 -2.31 -9.51 6.42
C LEU A 512 -3.58 -9.06 7.12
N ASP A 513 -3.37 -8.32 8.21
CA ASP A 513 -4.38 -7.40 8.72
C ASP A 513 -3.99 -6.01 8.21
N LEU A 514 -4.78 -5.42 7.30
CA LEU A 514 -4.48 -4.12 6.70
C LEU A 514 -4.40 -2.99 7.75
N ALA A 515 -5.02 -3.20 8.91
CA ALA A 515 -4.98 -2.30 10.06
C ALA A 515 -3.65 -2.37 10.84
N GLN A 516 -2.80 -3.37 10.59
CA GLN A 516 -1.54 -3.56 11.30
C GLN A 516 -0.38 -3.50 10.30
N ILE A 517 0.51 -2.52 10.45
CA ILE A 517 1.68 -2.37 9.58
C ILE A 517 2.73 -3.42 9.97
N ASP A 518 2.75 -4.52 9.23
CA ASP A 518 3.84 -5.50 9.24
C ASP A 518 4.48 -5.55 7.84
N SER A 519 5.63 -4.90 7.70
CA SER A 519 6.35 -4.81 6.43
C SER A 519 6.85 -6.18 5.94
N GLN A 520 7.12 -7.12 6.85
CA GLN A 520 7.57 -8.46 6.48
C GLN A 520 6.42 -9.27 5.89
N LYS A 521 5.24 -9.23 6.52
CA LYS A 521 4.04 -9.88 5.99
C LYS A 521 3.61 -9.25 4.66
N LEU A 522 3.77 -7.93 4.52
CA LEU A 522 3.45 -7.22 3.28
C LEU A 522 4.34 -7.73 2.15
N ALA A 523 5.66 -7.77 2.36
CA ALA A 523 6.59 -8.35 1.39
C ALA A 523 6.28 -9.83 1.09
N ALA A 524 5.92 -10.62 2.11
CA ALA A 524 5.57 -12.03 1.93
C ALA A 524 4.29 -12.28 1.12
N SER A 525 3.43 -11.27 0.98
CA SER A 525 2.23 -11.36 0.13
C SER A 525 2.55 -11.31 -1.36
N GLU A 526 3.74 -10.83 -1.74
CA GLU A 526 4.25 -10.91 -3.11
C GLU A 526 4.33 -12.38 -3.53
N ASN A 527 3.58 -12.77 -4.58
CA ASN A 527 3.53 -14.14 -5.11
C ASN A 527 3.11 -15.22 -4.10
N TYR A 528 2.36 -14.86 -3.05
CA TYR A 528 1.92 -15.81 -2.02
C TYR A 528 1.24 -17.07 -2.57
N PRO A 529 0.29 -17.01 -3.53
CA PRO A 529 -0.31 -18.21 -4.11
C PRO A 529 0.72 -19.23 -4.62
N VAL A 530 1.73 -18.77 -5.35
CA VAL A 530 2.81 -19.61 -5.87
C VAL A 530 3.64 -20.19 -4.73
N HIS A 531 3.98 -19.39 -3.71
CA HIS A 531 4.75 -19.86 -2.56
C HIS A 531 4.00 -20.92 -1.73
N LYS A 532 2.70 -20.69 -1.46
CA LYS A 532 1.85 -21.64 -0.73
C LYS A 532 1.78 -22.99 -1.46
N LEU A 533 1.58 -22.96 -2.78
CA LEU A 533 1.50 -24.16 -3.60
C LEU A 533 2.83 -24.92 -3.70
N ARG A 534 3.97 -24.22 -3.77
CA ARG A 534 5.29 -24.88 -3.72
C ARG A 534 5.52 -25.61 -2.40
N LYS A 535 5.12 -25.01 -1.27
CA LYS A 535 5.15 -25.67 0.04
C LYS A 535 4.24 -26.90 0.08
N LEU A 536 3.01 -26.78 -0.45
CA LEU A 536 2.07 -27.90 -0.53
C LEU A 536 2.62 -29.04 -1.39
N HIS A 537 3.19 -28.74 -2.56
CA HIS A 537 3.88 -29.74 -3.40
C HIS A 537 5.02 -30.43 -2.66
N SER A 538 5.85 -29.66 -1.95
CA SER A 538 6.93 -30.23 -1.13
C SER A 538 6.40 -31.17 -0.06
N ALA A 539 5.35 -30.75 0.67
CA ALA A 539 4.75 -31.54 1.73
C ALA A 539 4.07 -32.83 1.21
N LEU A 540 3.43 -32.78 0.03
CA LEU A 540 2.87 -33.96 -0.63
C LEU A 540 3.95 -34.93 -1.09
N ARG A 541 5.02 -34.42 -1.72
CA ARG A 541 6.15 -35.24 -2.19
C ARG A 541 6.89 -35.94 -1.05
N GLN A 542 7.09 -35.25 0.08
CA GLN A 542 7.70 -35.85 1.29
C GLN A 542 6.88 -37.03 1.84
N ARG A 543 5.57 -37.05 1.57
CA ARG A 543 4.65 -38.12 1.97
C ARG A 543 4.29 -39.06 0.80
N HIS A 544 5.06 -39.02 -0.29
CA HIS A 544 4.90 -39.86 -1.48
C HIS A 544 3.54 -39.74 -2.20
N HIS A 545 2.84 -38.61 -2.05
CA HIS A 545 1.65 -38.31 -2.83
C HIS A 545 1.99 -37.51 -4.10
N LEU A 546 1.51 -37.96 -5.26
CA LEU A 546 1.71 -37.32 -6.56
C LEU A 546 0.37 -36.88 -7.18
N LEU A 547 -0.45 -36.19 -6.38
CA LEU A 547 -1.76 -35.70 -6.81
C LEU A 547 -1.63 -34.40 -7.61
N PRO A 548 -2.38 -34.23 -8.72
CA PRO A 548 -2.49 -32.94 -9.37
C PRO A 548 -3.22 -31.95 -8.45
N LEU A 549 -2.65 -30.74 -8.32
CA LEU A 549 -3.26 -29.65 -7.56
C LEU A 549 -4.19 -28.83 -8.44
N TRP A 550 -5.39 -28.57 -7.94
CA TRP A 550 -6.39 -27.69 -8.56
C TRP A 550 -6.57 -26.46 -7.67
N LEU A 551 -6.42 -25.28 -8.25
CA LEU A 551 -6.58 -24.03 -7.51
C LEU A 551 -7.93 -23.43 -7.85
N LEU A 552 -8.99 -23.80 -7.12
CA LEU A 552 -10.35 -23.36 -7.44
C LEU A 552 -10.66 -21.95 -6.92
N SER A 553 -9.97 -21.50 -5.85
CA SER A 553 -10.15 -20.16 -5.30
C SER A 553 -8.82 -19.54 -4.95
N TRP A 554 -8.52 -18.35 -5.46
CA TRP A 554 -7.27 -17.68 -5.17
C TRP A 554 -7.35 -16.18 -5.42
N ASN A 555 -6.47 -15.45 -4.75
CA ASN A 555 -6.35 -14.01 -4.93
C ASN A 555 -4.93 -13.51 -4.62
N THR A 556 -4.58 -12.37 -5.22
CA THR A 556 -3.40 -11.60 -4.82
C THR A 556 -3.77 -10.67 -3.67
N LEU A 557 -2.79 -9.91 -3.15
CA LEU A 557 -3.09 -8.83 -2.22
C LEU A 557 -4.13 -7.90 -2.85
N THR A 558 -5.13 -7.49 -2.08
CA THR A 558 -6.16 -6.55 -2.49
C THR A 558 -6.70 -5.74 -1.32
N GLY A 559 -7.45 -4.68 -1.63
CA GLY A 559 -8.19 -3.92 -0.63
C GLY A 559 -9.43 -4.67 -0.13
N ASP A 560 -9.87 -4.36 1.09
CA ASP A 560 -11.03 -4.99 1.74
C ASP A 560 -12.32 -4.17 1.61
N THR A 561 -12.26 -3.01 0.95
CA THR A 561 -13.41 -2.16 0.61
C THR A 561 -13.56 -2.04 -0.91
N ARG A 562 -14.75 -1.65 -1.39
CA ARG A 562 -15.02 -1.45 -2.83
C ARG A 562 -14.08 -0.43 -3.47
N ASP A 563 -13.77 0.66 -2.78
CA ASP A 563 -12.88 1.69 -3.28
C ASP A 563 -11.42 1.20 -3.31
N THR A 564 -10.92 0.62 -2.22
CA THR A 564 -9.52 0.18 -2.12
C THR A 564 -9.21 -1.03 -3.02
N ASN A 565 -10.12 -2.01 -3.11
CA ASN A 565 -10.02 -3.14 -4.06
C ASN A 565 -10.06 -2.66 -5.52
N GLY A 566 -10.85 -1.61 -5.79
CA GLY A 566 -11.03 -1.06 -7.12
C GLY A 566 -9.85 -0.23 -7.62
N ARG A 567 -9.27 0.59 -6.73
CA ARG A 567 -8.14 1.47 -7.04
C ARG A 567 -6.79 0.79 -6.95
N PHE A 568 -6.65 -0.24 -6.12
CA PHE A 568 -5.41 -1.01 -6.09
C PHE A 568 -5.25 -1.77 -7.40
N PHE A 569 -4.46 -1.21 -8.31
CA PHE A 569 -4.21 -1.82 -9.61
C PHE A 569 -3.27 -3.02 -9.47
N ARG A 570 -3.67 -4.18 -10.01
CA ARG A 570 -3.03 -5.49 -9.74
C ARG A 570 -2.47 -6.16 -11.00
N GLY A 571 -2.27 -5.41 -12.09
CA GLY A 571 -1.88 -5.98 -13.40
C GLY A 571 -0.66 -6.89 -13.32
N ALA A 572 0.47 -6.35 -12.90
CA ALA A 572 1.73 -7.09 -12.80
C ALA A 572 1.70 -8.18 -11.72
N LEU A 573 1.09 -7.92 -10.55
CA LEU A 573 0.91 -8.92 -9.49
C LEU A 573 0.16 -10.16 -9.98
N LEU A 574 -0.93 -9.97 -10.72
CA LEU A 574 -1.71 -11.06 -11.29
C LEU A 574 -0.91 -11.81 -12.36
N MET A 575 -0.21 -11.09 -13.24
CA MET A 575 0.62 -11.70 -14.29
C MET A 575 1.75 -12.57 -13.72
N ASP A 576 2.45 -12.08 -12.69
CA ASP A 576 3.52 -12.83 -12.04
C ASP A 576 3.01 -14.10 -11.37
N ASN A 577 1.84 -14.03 -10.73
CA ASN A 577 1.19 -15.23 -10.19
C ASN A 577 0.81 -16.20 -11.30
N LEU A 578 0.20 -15.75 -12.41
CA LEU A 578 -0.15 -16.64 -13.53
C LEU A 578 1.08 -17.34 -14.13
N LEU A 579 2.16 -16.59 -14.36
CA LEU A 579 3.45 -17.13 -14.81
C LEU A 579 3.99 -18.18 -13.84
N GLY A 580 3.93 -17.91 -12.53
CA GLY A 580 4.41 -18.82 -11.51
C GLY A 580 3.49 -20.04 -11.28
N LEU A 581 2.18 -19.91 -11.52
CA LEU A 581 1.18 -20.95 -11.32
C LEU A 581 1.17 -22.00 -12.44
N ALA A 582 1.60 -21.65 -13.65
CA ALA A 582 1.56 -22.52 -14.83
C ALA A 582 2.23 -23.90 -14.62
N ASP A 583 3.25 -23.96 -13.75
CA ASP A 583 3.96 -25.21 -13.41
C ASP A 583 3.52 -25.83 -12.09
N GLN A 584 2.63 -25.17 -11.34
CA GLN A 584 2.23 -25.60 -9.99
C GLN A 584 0.84 -26.22 -9.97
N VAL A 585 -0.06 -25.83 -10.87
CA VAL A 585 -1.45 -26.29 -10.83
C VAL A 585 -1.90 -26.79 -12.19
N TRP A 586 -2.82 -27.75 -12.18
CA TRP A 586 -3.39 -28.27 -13.42
C TRP A 586 -4.46 -27.33 -14.00
N LEU A 587 -5.17 -26.63 -13.11
CA LEU A 587 -6.18 -25.63 -13.43
C LEU A 587 -6.19 -24.50 -12.39
N ALA A 588 -6.74 -23.34 -12.78
CA ALA A 588 -7.01 -22.20 -11.91
C ALA A 588 -8.45 -21.69 -12.13
N GLY A 589 -9.17 -21.48 -11.04
CA GLY A 589 -10.55 -21.01 -11.00
C GLY A 589 -10.66 -19.48 -10.93
N PHE A 590 -11.70 -18.95 -11.56
CA PHE A 590 -12.08 -17.55 -11.56
C PHE A 590 -13.60 -17.44 -11.52
N TRP A 591 -14.15 -16.55 -10.71
CA TRP A 591 -15.59 -16.30 -10.73
C TRP A 591 -15.99 -15.59 -12.02
N LEU A 592 -17.16 -15.92 -12.57
CA LEU A 592 -17.68 -15.26 -13.76
C LEU A 592 -17.84 -13.75 -13.50
N ASN A 593 -18.67 -13.39 -12.53
CA ASN A 593 -18.92 -11.99 -12.17
C ASN A 593 -19.12 -11.79 -10.66
N SER A 594 -18.89 -10.55 -10.22
CA SER A 594 -19.00 -10.15 -8.81
C SER A 594 -20.40 -10.31 -8.22
N GLY A 595 -21.44 -10.25 -9.07
CA GLY A 595 -22.84 -10.41 -8.65
C GLY A 595 -23.15 -11.84 -8.22
N LEU A 596 -22.64 -12.84 -8.96
CA LEU A 596 -22.79 -14.25 -8.61
C LEU A 596 -21.93 -14.61 -7.39
N GLN A 597 -20.72 -14.07 -7.27
CA GLN A 597 -19.86 -14.29 -6.10
C GLN A 597 -20.49 -13.79 -4.80
N GLY A 598 -21.34 -12.76 -4.85
CA GLY A 598 -21.88 -12.13 -3.65
C GLY A 598 -20.80 -11.34 -2.90
N GLU A 599 -19.99 -10.55 -3.63
CA GLU A 599 -18.79 -9.88 -3.08
C GLU A 599 -19.07 -8.97 -1.87
N ALA A 600 -20.29 -8.46 -1.66
CA ALA A 600 -20.62 -7.56 -0.56
C ALA A 600 -21.09 -8.32 0.69
N ARG A 601 -20.33 -8.21 1.79
CA ARG A 601 -20.75 -8.73 3.11
C ARG A 601 -21.60 -7.68 3.85
N ALA A 602 -22.43 -8.13 4.79
CA ALA A 602 -23.35 -7.28 5.55
C ALA A 602 -22.67 -6.16 6.37
N ASN A 603 -21.36 -6.26 6.62
CA ASN A 603 -20.56 -5.28 7.37
C ASN A 603 -19.78 -4.31 6.47
N GLY A 604 -20.05 -4.26 5.16
CA GLY A 604 -19.36 -3.39 4.21
C GLY A 604 -17.96 -3.85 3.78
N LYS A 605 -17.47 -4.98 4.33
CA LYS A 605 -16.25 -5.64 3.82
C LYS A 605 -16.55 -6.42 2.56
N LEU A 606 -15.59 -6.45 1.64
CA LEU A 606 -15.67 -7.30 0.46
C LEU A 606 -15.20 -8.73 0.77
N ASP A 607 -15.79 -9.70 0.06
CA ASP A 607 -15.22 -11.02 -0.04
C ASP A 607 -14.02 -11.02 -0.99
N THR A 608 -12.82 -11.20 -0.43
CA THR A 608 -11.56 -11.25 -1.18
C THR A 608 -11.13 -12.67 -1.53
N SER A 609 -11.95 -13.67 -1.21
CA SER A 609 -11.56 -15.08 -1.29
C SER A 609 -11.22 -15.57 -2.71
N SER A 610 -11.67 -14.83 -3.73
CA SER A 610 -11.49 -15.19 -5.14
C SER A 610 -11.57 -13.99 -6.10
N LEU A 611 -11.32 -14.26 -7.38
CA LEU A 611 -11.22 -13.29 -8.46
C LEU A 611 -12.41 -13.40 -9.42
N ALA A 612 -13.30 -12.40 -9.41
CA ALA A 612 -14.31 -12.25 -10.47
C ALA A 612 -13.75 -11.58 -11.72
N LEU A 613 -14.10 -12.11 -12.90
CA LEU A 613 -13.65 -11.63 -14.21
C LEU A 613 -14.41 -10.38 -14.66
N HIS A 614 -15.73 -10.39 -14.45
CA HIS A 614 -16.58 -9.26 -14.79
C HIS A 614 -17.17 -8.60 -13.54
N TYR A 615 -17.49 -7.32 -13.72
CA TYR A 615 -18.28 -6.52 -12.81
C TYR A 615 -19.74 -6.50 -13.29
N LEU A 616 -20.56 -5.58 -12.75
CA LEU A 616 -21.95 -5.40 -13.17
C LEU A 616 -22.06 -5.21 -14.70
N HIS A 617 -23.14 -5.75 -15.28
CA HIS A 617 -23.43 -5.68 -16.72
C HIS A 617 -22.33 -6.25 -17.64
N GLY A 618 -21.55 -7.22 -17.15
CA GLY A 618 -20.51 -7.89 -17.95
C GLY A 618 -19.26 -7.04 -18.19
N LEU A 619 -19.07 -5.95 -17.43
CA LEU A 619 -17.89 -5.09 -17.57
C LEU A 619 -16.60 -5.83 -17.18
N PRO A 620 -15.59 -5.93 -18.06
CA PRO A 620 -14.29 -6.55 -17.73
C PRO A 620 -13.57 -5.86 -16.57
N ARG A 621 -13.23 -6.64 -15.54
CA ARG A 621 -12.32 -6.22 -14.46
C ARG A 621 -10.87 -6.37 -14.92
N PRO A 622 -9.90 -5.73 -14.25
CA PRO A 622 -8.49 -5.81 -14.64
C PRO A 622 -7.95 -7.24 -14.83
N VAL A 623 -8.40 -8.22 -14.03
CA VAL A 623 -7.99 -9.63 -14.17
C VAL A 623 -8.35 -10.23 -15.54
N TYR A 624 -9.46 -9.83 -16.15
CA TYR A 624 -9.84 -10.26 -17.50
C TYR A 624 -8.76 -9.85 -18.52
N TRP A 625 -8.28 -8.61 -18.45
CA TRP A 625 -7.27 -8.10 -19.37
C TRP A 625 -5.89 -8.70 -19.12
N VAL A 626 -5.57 -9.02 -17.86
CA VAL A 626 -4.36 -9.78 -17.55
C VAL A 626 -4.42 -11.17 -18.18
N LEU A 627 -5.56 -11.88 -18.09
CA LEU A 627 -5.74 -13.17 -18.74
C LEU A 627 -5.70 -13.07 -20.27
N TRP A 628 -6.22 -11.97 -20.82
CA TRP A 628 -6.13 -11.68 -22.25
C TRP A 628 -4.69 -11.47 -22.71
N LEU A 629 -3.89 -10.69 -21.96
CA LEU A 629 -2.44 -10.55 -22.21
C LEU A 629 -1.71 -11.88 -22.02
N TRP A 630 -2.05 -12.65 -20.98
CA TRP A 630 -1.49 -13.97 -20.70
C TRP A 630 -1.68 -14.93 -21.87
N ARG A 631 -2.86 -14.90 -22.52
CA ARG A 631 -3.17 -15.73 -23.68
C ARG A 631 -2.41 -15.34 -24.96
N ARG A 632 -1.94 -14.10 -25.05
CA ARG A 632 -1.10 -13.61 -26.16
C ARG A 632 0.33 -14.09 -26.06
N LEU A 633 0.86 -14.23 -24.84
CA LEU A 633 2.21 -14.74 -24.61
C LEU A 633 2.32 -16.19 -25.09
N ARG A 634 3.21 -16.47 -26.04
CA ARG A 634 3.37 -17.79 -26.67
C ARG A 634 4.82 -18.06 -27.07
N GLY A 635 5.14 -19.34 -27.25
CA GLY A 635 6.43 -19.79 -27.73
C GLY A 635 7.40 -20.19 -26.62
N GLU A 636 8.68 -20.12 -26.93
CA GLU A 636 9.78 -20.55 -26.07
C GLU A 636 10.24 -19.40 -25.17
N VAL A 637 10.50 -19.70 -23.90
CA VAL A 637 10.97 -18.73 -22.90
C VAL A 637 12.48 -18.53 -23.01
N LEU A 638 12.91 -17.43 -23.61
CA LEU A 638 14.33 -17.11 -23.75
C LEU A 638 14.91 -16.50 -22.46
N ILE A 639 14.14 -15.61 -21.82
CA ILE A 639 14.50 -14.95 -20.55
C ILE A 639 13.24 -14.86 -19.70
N ASN A 640 13.34 -15.19 -18.41
CA ASN A 640 12.27 -14.97 -17.44
C ASN A 640 12.86 -14.55 -16.09
N ASP A 641 13.05 -13.25 -15.93
CA ASP A 641 13.50 -12.64 -14.69
C ASP A 641 12.31 -11.99 -13.95
N LYS A 642 12.56 -11.39 -12.78
CA LYS A 642 11.52 -10.74 -11.96
C LYS A 642 10.65 -9.75 -12.74
N ASN A 643 11.27 -8.91 -13.57
CA ASN A 643 10.59 -7.78 -14.21
C ASN A 643 10.50 -7.88 -15.74
N LEU A 644 11.07 -8.93 -16.34
CA LEU A 644 11.22 -9.04 -17.78
C LEU A 644 11.01 -10.49 -18.23
N LEU A 645 10.18 -10.68 -19.24
CA LEU A 645 10.00 -11.96 -19.93
C LEU A 645 10.22 -11.73 -21.42
N LEU A 646 11.12 -12.51 -22.03
CA LEU A 646 11.36 -12.51 -23.48
C LEU A 646 11.02 -13.88 -24.04
N LEU A 647 10.13 -13.90 -25.02
CA LEU A 647 9.68 -15.10 -25.71
C LEU A 647 10.04 -15.06 -27.19
N ARG A 648 10.17 -16.25 -27.79
CA ARG A 648 10.33 -16.43 -29.24
C ARG A 648 9.34 -17.45 -29.77
N HIS A 649 8.70 -17.11 -30.89
CA HIS A 649 7.72 -17.98 -31.53
C HIS A 649 7.78 -17.79 -33.06
N HIS A 650 8.23 -18.80 -33.81
CA HIS A 650 8.28 -18.78 -35.29
C HIS A 650 8.88 -17.49 -35.89
N GLY A 651 10.01 -17.01 -35.35
CA GLY A 651 10.66 -15.77 -35.82
C GLY A 651 10.06 -14.46 -35.29
N HIS A 652 8.97 -14.53 -34.53
CA HIS A 652 8.43 -13.41 -33.75
C HIS A 652 9.07 -13.37 -32.37
N TYR A 653 9.20 -12.17 -31.80
CA TYR A 653 9.62 -11.97 -30.41
C TYR A 653 8.52 -11.29 -29.60
N GLN A 654 8.41 -11.63 -28.32
CA GLN A 654 7.54 -10.94 -27.38
C GLN A 654 8.33 -10.54 -26.14
N LEU A 655 8.37 -9.24 -25.85
CA LEU A 655 9.01 -8.69 -24.66
C LEU A 655 7.91 -8.17 -23.72
N LEU A 656 7.80 -8.77 -22.54
CA LEU A 656 6.91 -8.32 -21.49
C LEU A 656 7.73 -7.70 -20.35
N LEU A 657 7.54 -6.40 -20.13
CA LEU A 657 8.04 -5.67 -18.98
C LEU A 657 6.97 -5.57 -17.90
N ARG A 658 7.39 -5.69 -16.65
CA ARG A 658 6.52 -5.76 -15.47
C ARG A 658 7.12 -4.91 -14.36
N ASN A 659 6.28 -4.15 -13.67
CA ASN A 659 6.69 -3.40 -12.48
C ASN A 659 5.88 -3.84 -11.27
N THR A 660 6.20 -5.02 -10.74
CA THR A 660 5.46 -5.62 -9.62
C THR A 660 5.84 -5.00 -8.30
N VAL A 661 4.84 -4.45 -7.60
CA VAL A 661 5.00 -3.68 -6.37
C VAL A 661 3.90 -4.05 -5.39
N VAL A 662 4.30 -4.33 -4.16
CA VAL A 662 3.38 -4.56 -3.05
C VAL A 662 3.45 -3.39 -2.07
N PHE A 663 2.31 -2.79 -1.78
CA PHE A 663 2.13 -1.77 -0.76
C PHE A 663 0.74 -1.93 -0.10
N ASN A 664 0.48 -1.21 1.00
CA ASN A 664 -0.82 -1.28 1.67
C ASN A 664 -1.92 -0.76 0.72
N PRO A 665 -2.90 -1.60 0.30
CA PRO A 665 -3.95 -1.21 -0.65
C PRO A 665 -4.80 -0.02 -0.21
N TRP A 666 -4.83 0.31 1.08
CA TRP A 666 -5.48 1.51 1.57
C TRP A 666 -4.78 2.81 1.16
N LEU A 667 -3.58 2.78 0.58
CA LEU A 667 -2.92 3.97 0.01
C LEU A 667 -3.11 4.10 -1.51
N SER A 668 -3.94 3.26 -2.12
CA SER A 668 -4.05 3.21 -3.59
C SER A 668 -4.69 4.44 -4.22
N SER A 669 -5.41 5.26 -3.46
CA SER A 669 -5.94 6.54 -3.92
C SER A 669 -4.93 7.69 -3.84
N GLU A 670 -3.80 7.50 -3.15
CA GLU A 670 -2.78 8.53 -3.04
C GLU A 670 -1.83 8.47 -4.23
N GLU A 671 -2.13 9.23 -5.27
CA GLU A 671 -1.35 9.23 -6.52
C GLU A 671 0.14 9.57 -6.29
N ALA A 672 0.42 10.59 -5.46
CA ALA A 672 1.79 10.95 -5.10
C ALA A 672 2.54 9.81 -4.40
N PHE A 673 1.82 8.89 -3.74
CA PHE A 673 2.40 7.71 -3.13
C PHE A 673 2.62 6.58 -4.15
N THR A 674 1.64 6.29 -4.99
CA THR A 674 1.76 5.21 -5.99
C THR A 674 2.84 5.52 -7.03
N GLN A 675 2.98 6.79 -7.44
CA GLN A 675 4.00 7.24 -8.39
C GLN A 675 5.44 7.02 -7.90
N ARG A 676 5.67 6.88 -6.59
CA ARG A 676 7.00 6.57 -6.01
C ARG A 676 7.53 5.21 -6.44
N PHE A 677 6.62 4.31 -6.80
CA PHE A 677 6.96 2.98 -7.27
C PHE A 677 7.07 2.90 -8.79
N SER A 678 6.99 4.02 -9.50
CA SER A 678 7.26 4.06 -10.94
C SER A 678 8.69 3.65 -11.23
N GLN A 679 8.89 2.82 -12.24
CA GLN A 679 10.19 2.26 -12.60
C GLN A 679 10.59 2.72 -14.01
N PRO A 680 11.61 3.59 -14.16
CA PRO A 680 12.17 3.91 -15.46
C PRO A 680 12.96 2.73 -16.04
N TRP A 681 12.83 2.51 -17.34
CA TRP A 681 13.45 1.44 -18.10
C TRP A 681 14.26 1.99 -19.27
N SER A 682 15.37 1.33 -19.57
CA SER A 682 16.02 1.39 -20.87
C SER A 682 16.32 -0.02 -21.35
N VAL A 683 15.69 -0.44 -22.44
CA VAL A 683 15.90 -1.78 -23.01
C VAL A 683 16.55 -1.63 -24.39
N ARG A 684 17.60 -2.40 -24.63
CA ARG A 684 18.23 -2.52 -25.95
C ARG A 684 18.16 -3.97 -26.39
N LEU A 685 17.50 -4.21 -27.53
CA LEU A 685 17.46 -5.49 -28.21
C LEU A 685 18.40 -5.44 -29.41
N LEU A 686 19.40 -6.31 -29.45
CA LEU A 686 20.36 -6.45 -30.54
C LEU A 686 20.04 -7.71 -31.37
N GLY A 687 20.35 -7.68 -32.66
CA GLY A 687 20.15 -8.81 -33.58
C GLY A 687 18.76 -8.86 -34.22
N LEU A 688 18.03 -7.75 -34.23
CA LEU A 688 16.77 -7.61 -34.96
C LEU A 688 17.05 -7.03 -36.35
N GLU A 689 17.34 -7.90 -37.32
CA GLU A 689 17.61 -7.54 -38.71
C GLU A 689 16.30 -7.25 -39.48
N GLY A 690 16.33 -6.30 -40.41
CA GLY A 690 15.21 -6.00 -41.31
C GLY A 690 14.10 -5.12 -40.73
N ARG A 691 12.93 -5.12 -41.36
CA ARG A 691 11.77 -4.32 -40.95
C ARG A 691 10.86 -5.10 -39.99
N TRP A 692 10.42 -4.44 -38.93
CA TRP A 692 9.57 -5.05 -37.90
C TRP A 692 8.33 -4.22 -37.66
N ARG A 693 7.18 -4.88 -37.60
CA ARG A 693 5.97 -4.33 -36.99
C ARG A 693 6.01 -4.59 -35.50
N ILE A 694 5.91 -3.53 -34.70
CA ILE A 694 5.94 -3.59 -33.24
C ILE A 694 4.57 -3.19 -32.72
N LYS A 695 3.91 -4.11 -32.03
CA LYS A 695 2.68 -3.79 -31.27
C LYS A 695 3.05 -3.62 -29.80
N HIS A 696 2.68 -2.47 -29.25
CA HIS A 696 2.88 -2.16 -27.84
C HIS A 696 1.52 -2.12 -27.13
N HIS A 697 1.33 -3.02 -26.17
CA HIS A 697 0.20 -3.06 -25.26
C HIS A 697 0.63 -2.55 -23.87
N LEU A 698 0.12 -1.40 -23.46
CA LEU A 698 0.33 -0.83 -22.13
C LEU A 698 -0.91 -1.08 -21.26
N PHE A 699 -0.72 -1.67 -20.09
CA PHE A 699 -1.78 -1.95 -19.13
C PHE A 699 -1.37 -1.47 -17.73
N ASP A 700 -1.96 -0.35 -17.32
CA ASP A 700 -1.68 0.36 -16.08
C ASP A 700 -2.99 0.91 -15.46
N GLN A 701 -2.88 1.71 -14.40
CA GLN A 701 -4.04 2.30 -13.72
C GLN A 701 -4.82 3.29 -14.59
N HIS A 702 -4.23 3.84 -15.65
CA HIS A 702 -4.87 4.77 -16.59
C HIS A 702 -5.43 4.04 -17.82
N HIS A 703 -4.88 2.88 -18.16
CA HIS A 703 -5.16 2.08 -19.34
C HIS A 703 -5.53 0.64 -18.94
N GLY A 704 -6.73 0.47 -18.35
CA GLY A 704 -7.24 -0.85 -17.97
C GLY A 704 -7.81 -0.97 -16.57
N ALA A 705 -7.63 0.04 -15.71
CA ALA A 705 -8.38 0.13 -14.46
C ALA A 705 -9.85 0.46 -14.75
N LEU A 706 -10.74 -0.22 -14.03
CA LEU A 706 -12.19 -0.04 -14.19
C LEU A 706 -12.76 1.00 -13.22
N PHE A 707 -12.39 0.93 -11.94
CA PHE A 707 -13.02 1.72 -10.88
C PHE A 707 -12.76 3.23 -10.94
N PRO A 708 -11.55 3.71 -11.30
CA PRO A 708 -11.33 5.14 -11.50
C PRO A 708 -12.26 5.75 -12.56
N LEU A 709 -12.67 4.97 -13.57
CA LEU A 709 -13.57 5.45 -14.63
C LEU A 709 -15.01 5.67 -14.13
N PHE A 710 -15.44 4.96 -13.08
CA PHE A 710 -16.75 5.17 -12.46
C PHE A 710 -16.86 6.51 -11.72
N GLU A 711 -15.74 7.18 -11.42
CA GLU A 711 -15.76 8.47 -10.73
C GLU A 711 -16.46 9.57 -11.54
N ALA A 712 -16.39 9.49 -12.87
CA ALA A 712 -17.10 10.39 -13.77
C ALA A 712 -18.63 10.26 -13.67
N PHE A 713 -19.13 9.14 -13.14
CA PHE A 713 -20.56 8.79 -13.12
C PHE A 713 -21.13 8.71 -11.70
N ARG A 714 -20.58 9.46 -10.74
CA ARG A 714 -21.09 9.55 -9.34
C ARG A 714 -22.43 10.31 -9.24
N SER A 715 -23.38 10.03 -10.12
CA SER A 715 -24.76 10.51 -10.05
C SER A 715 -25.60 9.57 -9.16
N GLN A 716 -26.76 10.04 -8.66
CA GLN A 716 -27.69 9.18 -7.91
C GLN A 716 -28.31 8.08 -8.79
N SER A 717 -28.42 8.30 -10.11
CA SER A 717 -28.97 7.33 -11.07
C SER A 717 -27.97 6.26 -11.49
N GLY A 718 -26.66 6.51 -11.33
CA GLY A 718 -25.60 5.65 -11.84
C GLY A 718 -25.45 5.73 -13.37
N PRO A 719 -24.61 4.86 -13.95
CA PRO A 719 -24.36 4.80 -15.39
C PRO A 719 -25.52 4.15 -16.15
N ASP A 720 -25.83 4.67 -17.33
CA ASP A 720 -26.77 4.05 -18.29
C ASP A 720 -26.08 3.11 -19.30
N ASP A 721 -26.83 2.58 -20.26
CA ASP A 721 -26.31 1.66 -21.28
C ASP A 721 -25.22 2.27 -22.17
N GLU A 722 -25.28 3.57 -22.47
CA GLU A 722 -24.23 4.25 -23.23
C GLU A 722 -22.96 4.39 -22.38
N ASP A 723 -23.12 4.77 -21.12
CA ASP A 723 -22.03 4.86 -20.16
C ASP A 723 -21.33 3.50 -19.98
N TYR A 724 -22.09 2.40 -19.86
CA TYR A 724 -21.53 1.05 -19.77
C TYR A 724 -20.72 0.67 -21.01
N ARG A 725 -21.19 1.02 -22.22
CA ARG A 725 -20.41 0.76 -23.46
C ARG A 725 -19.13 1.59 -23.48
N TRP A 726 -19.19 2.85 -23.06
CA TRP A 726 -18.03 3.72 -22.96
C TRP A 726 -17.01 3.18 -21.95
N LEU A 727 -17.45 2.78 -20.75
CA LEU A 727 -16.63 2.15 -19.73
C LEU A 727 -15.95 0.89 -20.27
N MET A 728 -16.70 0.02 -20.96
CA MET A 728 -16.16 -1.19 -21.58
C MET A 728 -15.10 -0.89 -22.65
N HIS A 729 -15.24 0.20 -23.39
CA HIS A 729 -14.24 0.61 -24.39
C HIS A 729 -12.97 1.19 -23.75
N ARG A 730 -13.12 1.95 -22.66
CA ARG A 730 -12.01 2.66 -22.02
C ARG A 730 -11.23 1.83 -21.01
N ALA A 731 -11.87 0.86 -20.36
CA ALA A 731 -11.24 -0.06 -19.41
C ALA A 731 -10.43 -1.16 -20.12
N ARG A 732 -9.60 -0.85 -21.12
CA ARG A 732 -8.80 -1.82 -21.91
C ARG A 732 -7.31 -1.42 -21.91
N PRO A 733 -6.38 -2.36 -22.13
CA PRO A 733 -4.98 -2.01 -22.41
C PRO A 733 -4.89 -1.06 -23.60
N ALA A 734 -4.06 -0.02 -23.48
CA ALA A 734 -3.75 0.86 -24.60
C ALA A 734 -2.95 0.10 -25.66
N LEU A 735 -3.17 0.41 -26.94
CA LEU A 735 -2.47 -0.19 -28.06
C LEU A 735 -1.79 0.91 -28.89
N ARG A 736 -0.51 0.72 -29.16
CA ARG A 736 0.24 1.47 -30.18
C ARG A 736 0.85 0.47 -31.16
N VAL A 737 0.90 0.86 -32.44
CA VAL A 737 1.52 0.04 -33.48
C VAL A 737 2.49 0.92 -34.26
N SER A 738 3.71 0.47 -34.41
CA SER A 738 4.74 1.11 -35.23
C SER A 738 5.35 0.10 -36.21
N GLU A 739 5.97 0.62 -37.26
CA GLU A 739 6.84 -0.15 -38.14
C GLU A 739 8.22 0.51 -38.07
N GLU A 740 9.22 -0.27 -37.69
CA GLU A 740 10.56 0.21 -37.37
C GLU A 740 11.60 -0.63 -38.10
N THR A 741 12.68 0.02 -38.54
CA THR A 741 13.89 -0.64 -39.05
C THR A 741 14.98 -0.36 -38.02
N PRO A 742 15.32 -1.32 -37.14
CA PRO A 742 16.30 -1.09 -36.08
C PRO A 742 17.66 -0.61 -36.64
N ASP A 743 18.21 0.46 -36.08
CA ASP A 743 19.49 1.03 -36.52
C ASP A 743 20.63 0.04 -36.25
N SER A 744 21.29 -0.47 -37.30
CA SER A 744 22.38 -1.46 -37.15
C SER A 744 21.95 -2.67 -36.29
N ASP A 745 20.75 -3.20 -36.55
CA ASP A 745 20.12 -4.33 -35.85
C ASP A 745 19.84 -4.10 -34.36
N ARG A 746 19.80 -2.83 -33.93
CA ARG A 746 19.58 -2.43 -32.54
C ARG A 746 18.28 -1.67 -32.39
N TRP A 747 17.34 -2.27 -31.66
CA TRP A 747 16.15 -1.59 -31.18
C TRP A 747 16.37 -1.06 -29.76
N GLN A 748 15.85 0.13 -29.47
CA GLN A 748 15.99 0.77 -28.16
C GLN A 748 14.66 1.33 -27.65
N LEU A 749 14.38 1.07 -26.38
CA LEU A 749 13.26 1.59 -25.63
C LEU A 749 13.75 2.40 -24.44
N VAL A 750 13.09 3.53 -24.19
CA VAL A 750 13.15 4.26 -22.93
C VAL A 750 11.73 4.58 -22.51
N GLU A 751 11.29 4.04 -21.38
CA GLU A 751 9.92 4.18 -20.89
C GLU A 751 9.90 4.21 -19.36
N THR A 752 8.79 4.60 -18.74
CA THR A 752 8.57 4.42 -17.30
C THR A 752 7.28 3.65 -17.09
N LEU A 753 7.35 2.58 -16.30
CA LEU A 753 6.18 1.80 -15.92
C LEU A 753 5.71 2.22 -14.53
N GLU A 754 4.41 2.48 -14.40
CA GLU A 754 3.80 2.77 -13.10
C GLU A 754 3.72 1.53 -12.20
N SER A 755 3.30 1.71 -10.94
CA SER A 755 3.15 0.60 -10.01
C SER A 755 2.18 -0.45 -10.55
N ASN A 756 2.61 -1.71 -10.56
CA ASN A 756 1.85 -2.86 -11.07
C ASN A 756 1.44 -2.78 -12.55
N ALA A 757 2.12 -1.94 -13.34
CA ALA A 757 1.91 -1.87 -14.79
C ALA A 757 2.56 -3.03 -15.55
N LEU A 758 1.98 -3.34 -16.71
CA LEU A 758 2.47 -4.28 -17.70
C LEU A 758 2.69 -3.56 -19.04
N ALA A 759 3.81 -3.81 -19.70
CA ALA A 759 4.03 -3.39 -21.09
C ALA A 759 4.46 -4.60 -21.93
N LEU A 760 3.64 -4.97 -22.91
CA LEU A 760 3.91 -6.07 -23.84
C LEU A 760 4.24 -5.51 -25.22
N TYR A 761 5.43 -5.83 -25.71
CA TYR A 761 5.92 -5.53 -27.05
C TYR A 761 5.93 -6.82 -27.87
N GLU A 762 5.22 -6.83 -29.00
CA GLU A 762 5.17 -7.95 -29.94
C GLU A 762 5.85 -7.53 -31.24
N PHE A 763 6.98 -8.16 -31.54
CA PHE A 763 7.80 -7.92 -32.73
C PHE A 763 7.44 -8.95 -33.80
N THR A 764 6.91 -8.47 -34.92
CA THR A 764 6.58 -9.28 -36.09
C THR A 764 7.45 -8.85 -37.27
N PRO A 765 8.24 -9.76 -37.86
CA PRO A 765 9.04 -9.41 -39.03
C PRO A 765 8.09 -9.08 -40.19
N LEU A 766 8.38 -8.01 -40.90
CA LEU A 766 7.70 -7.68 -42.15
C LEU A 766 8.53 -8.29 -43.27
N ALA A 767 7.87 -9.09 -44.13
CA ALA A 767 8.49 -9.49 -45.39
C ALA A 767 8.73 -8.23 -46.22
N ASP A 768 9.88 -8.16 -46.89
CA ASP A 768 10.25 -7.00 -47.69
C ASP A 768 9.39 -6.81 -48.94
#